data_AF-A0A7X0G542-F1
#
_entry.id   AF-A0A7X0G542-F1
#
_cell.length_a   1.000
_cell.length_b   1.000
_cell.length_c   1.000
_cell.angle_alpha   90.00
_cell.angle_beta   90.00
_cell.angle_gamma   90.00
#
_symmetry.space_group_name_H-M   'P 1'
#
loop_
_entity.id
_entity.type
_entity.pdbx_description
1 polymer ?
#
loop_
_entity_poly.entity_id
_entity_poly.type
_entity_poly.pdbx_seq_one_letter_code
_entity_poly.pdbx_strand_id
1 'polypeptide(L)'
;MTKQESGSPLLDDVHRVIADRACAVLSLDVFDTVLWRRVPRPTDAFALLGSRMRESGLCPPWVTDATFRRMRIAAEDAARRGRDALGTEVSLFDVWRAMPDGIFGAASLEELVEAEVGLERELTVVDLDVAEVVRAARERDLQVVLVSDTYFTEDHLSRLLDRPELGPLDGVRVFRSNQHGTDKASGLWEIVLRELDRGPEQIVHVGDHEIADHEVPRKLGIRTVHYRRLDDPYLDVLAREKEPVGPSGEHAPDLDDRHGDFGLTSLRAKAVHSGVPFTTSALDVAWRYGAGVLGPVLTGFAEWAAWRAHETGTRRLWCPMREGELLSRLINEAARARGWDVRAAPVWLSRFTTSLAGLDPHDTGAVHAFVRTGYRLTVRQALSVLELQPGDVPGLATELDTVIDNGDIAERVARALTETPHLCNRLAVTVTAARERMIRSLRDAGALDDDALAAGELTLVDLGWGGTIQRQLARALEIARIDVRPAGLYLATDGRAERVYMAGLRAEGYLAQSGHPVNVAATVTRSPEIVEQCVNALCGSLIGYTEDGAPVLGRTADSPSQNAERRTVQDGVLAFQHTWNRYVAASDGAWPDLARPPAARNRLARVLVAALESPTPDEAAVFGNWTHEDNFGSSLVTTLLPADLKAAVPYLSPGDLGDLHMRDSFWPALIAASDTGLGAMARAVADGAIDAEAFDPSGEKHETRLRFRTADDRWHEPIRRRVRINHNGLSFSRLSFEHHDTVDISLAIPGRPAIVRVDWIEARVIAGGRHREQVLRWDKPEDFVGLHYADCRYLGGNLMEFDTSYAAVWLPLARRAGVPAVSSGQITIAFAMLPQSATGMAPRMPVDRKAERAARAARLTDRVRTEYRTAGVRGIAAGAGRVARRKLGDT
;
A
#
# COMPACT_ATOMS: atom_id res chain seq x y z
N MET A 1 28.14 6.78 9.01
CA MET A 1 27.44 8.01 9.42
C MET A 1 27.75 8.24 10.88
N THR A 2 28.37 9.37 11.20
CA THR A 2 28.61 9.85 12.56
C THR A 2 27.30 9.92 13.34
N LYS A 3 27.31 9.53 14.62
CA LYS A 3 26.18 9.69 15.56
C LYS A 3 25.60 11.10 15.41
N GLN A 4 24.47 11.23 14.73
CA GLN A 4 23.64 12.43 14.79
C GLN A 4 22.92 12.36 16.14
N GLU A 5 23.22 13.32 17.01
CA GLU A 5 22.41 13.58 18.19
C GLU A 5 21.01 13.98 17.71
N SER A 6 20.01 13.34 18.29
CA SER A 6 18.61 13.25 17.88
C SER A 6 17.82 14.53 18.20
N GLY A 7 18.19 15.67 17.62
CA GLY A 7 17.42 16.91 17.73
C GLY A 7 16.32 17.02 16.67
N SER A 8 15.21 17.67 17.01
CA SER A 8 14.20 18.09 16.04
C SER A 8 14.76 19.26 15.21
N PRO A 9 14.84 19.17 13.86
CA PRO A 9 15.34 20.25 13.02
C PRO A 9 14.60 21.58 13.21
N LEU A 10 13.32 21.52 13.64
CA LEU A 10 12.50 22.70 13.94
C LEU A 10 13.01 23.50 15.15
N LEU A 11 13.78 22.87 16.03
CA LEU A 11 14.31 23.49 17.26
C LEU A 11 15.81 23.79 17.16
N ASP A 12 16.47 23.48 16.04
CA ASP A 12 17.90 23.76 15.84
C ASP A 12 18.23 25.25 15.97
N ASP A 13 17.36 26.11 15.46
CA ASP A 13 17.53 27.56 15.59
C ASP A 13 17.36 28.01 17.05
N VAL A 14 16.46 27.38 17.82
CA VAL A 14 16.29 27.67 19.25
C VAL A 14 17.54 27.23 20.02
N HIS A 15 18.05 26.03 19.75
CA HIS A 15 19.29 25.53 20.35
C HIS A 15 20.48 26.45 20.04
N ARG A 16 20.59 26.96 18.80
CA ARG A 16 21.63 27.90 18.41
C ARG A 16 21.53 29.23 19.14
N VAL A 17 20.33 29.81 19.21
CA VAL A 17 20.08 31.08 19.91
C VAL A 17 20.38 30.97 21.40
N ILE A 18 20.02 29.85 22.03
CA ILE A 18 20.36 29.53 23.43
C ILE A 18 21.88 29.37 23.57
N ALA A 19 22.54 28.62 22.69
CA ALA A 19 23.97 28.36 22.75
C ALA A 19 24.81 29.65 22.62
N ASP A 20 24.41 30.54 21.72
CA ASP A 20 25.06 31.82 21.46
C ASP A 20 24.71 32.90 22.49
N ARG A 21 23.83 32.60 23.46
CA ARG A 21 23.26 33.56 24.44
C ARG A 21 22.66 34.79 23.76
N ALA A 22 22.04 34.58 22.61
CA ALA A 22 21.47 35.65 21.81
C ALA A 22 20.06 36.08 22.28
N CYS A 23 19.54 35.47 23.35
CA CYS A 23 18.34 35.87 24.09
C CYS A 23 18.62 35.87 25.60
N ALA A 24 17.74 36.50 26.39
CA ALA A 24 17.75 36.49 27.85
C ALA A 24 16.57 35.70 28.44
N VAL A 25 15.48 35.57 27.67
CA VAL A 25 14.27 34.85 28.08
C VAL A 25 13.88 33.83 27.01
N LEU A 26 13.64 32.60 27.43
CA LEU A 26 12.93 31.58 26.66
C LEU A 26 11.47 31.56 27.12
N SER A 27 10.56 31.88 26.22
CA SER A 27 9.12 31.78 26.41
C SER A 27 8.59 30.57 25.64
N LEU A 28 7.72 29.78 26.24
CA LEU A 28 7.13 28.60 25.60
C LEU A 28 5.61 28.61 25.76
N ASP A 29 4.88 28.15 24.74
CA ASP A 29 3.51 27.74 24.93
C ASP A 29 3.43 26.40 25.70
N VAL A 30 2.32 26.17 26.39
CA VAL A 30 2.13 24.97 27.21
C VAL A 30 1.60 23.82 26.36
N PHE A 31 0.40 23.97 25.83
CA PHE A 31 -0.24 22.90 25.08
C PHE A 31 0.30 22.86 23.69
N ASP A 32 0.35 21.67 23.13
CA ASP A 32 0.75 21.48 21.76
C ASP A 32 2.20 21.93 21.43
N THR A 33 2.97 22.28 22.47
CA THR A 33 4.37 22.68 22.47
C THR A 33 5.14 21.94 23.56
N VAL A 34 4.97 22.30 24.85
CA VAL A 34 5.61 21.60 25.98
C VAL A 34 4.93 20.27 26.28
N LEU A 35 3.59 20.26 26.24
CA LEU A 35 2.75 19.09 26.42
C LEU A 35 1.94 18.83 25.16
N TRP A 36 1.96 17.62 24.64
CA TRP A 36 1.09 17.19 23.53
C TRP A 36 0.15 16.08 24.00
N ARG A 37 -0.94 15.83 23.29
CA ARG A 37 -1.97 14.87 23.72
C ARG A 37 -1.91 13.58 22.91
N ARG A 38 -2.20 12.46 23.56
CA ARG A 38 -2.48 11.17 22.91
C ARG A 38 -3.90 11.10 22.34
N VAL A 39 -4.30 12.17 21.65
CA VAL A 39 -5.52 12.22 20.83
C VAL A 39 -5.23 13.07 19.59
N PRO A 40 -5.93 12.82 18.46
CA PRO A 40 -5.69 13.55 17.22
C PRO A 40 -6.01 15.04 17.32
N ARG A 41 -7.09 15.38 18.05
CA ARG A 41 -7.47 16.77 18.36
C ARG A 41 -7.72 16.92 19.85
N PRO A 42 -7.47 18.11 20.44
CA PRO A 42 -7.80 18.36 21.85
C PRO A 42 -9.26 18.06 22.20
N THR A 43 -10.19 18.40 21.29
CA THR A 43 -11.64 18.14 21.49
C THR A 43 -12.02 16.66 21.50
N ASP A 44 -11.17 15.75 21.04
CA ASP A 44 -11.40 14.30 21.15
C ASP A 44 -11.22 13.81 22.60
N ALA A 45 -10.46 14.53 23.43
CA ALA A 45 -10.35 14.23 24.86
C ALA A 45 -11.72 14.31 25.57
N PHE A 46 -12.62 15.19 25.12
CA PHE A 46 -13.96 15.30 25.69
C PHE A 46 -14.83 14.06 25.44
N ALA A 47 -14.60 13.34 24.33
CA ALA A 47 -15.30 12.08 24.08
C ALA A 47 -14.85 11.02 25.11
N LEU A 48 -13.54 10.93 25.36
CA LEU A 48 -12.96 10.05 26.38
C LEU A 48 -13.43 10.44 27.80
N LEU A 49 -13.56 11.74 28.08
CA LEU A 49 -14.11 12.24 29.34
C LEU A 49 -15.54 11.77 29.55
N GLY A 50 -16.39 11.89 28.53
CA GLY A 50 -17.76 11.37 28.56
C GLY A 50 -17.80 9.88 28.89
N SER A 51 -16.94 9.09 28.24
CA SER A 51 -16.82 7.64 28.48
C SER A 51 -16.47 7.34 29.93
N ARG A 52 -15.39 7.93 30.45
CA ARG A 52 -14.93 7.73 31.84
C ARG A 52 -15.95 8.20 32.88
N MET A 53 -16.61 9.32 32.63
CA MET A 53 -17.64 9.84 33.53
C MET A 53 -18.88 8.96 33.57
N ARG A 54 -19.23 8.30 32.45
CA ARG A 54 -20.31 7.30 32.47
C ARG A 54 -19.91 6.06 33.27
N GLU A 55 -18.68 5.57 33.09
CA GLU A 55 -18.17 4.42 33.84
C GLU A 55 -18.12 4.69 35.35
N SER A 56 -17.76 5.91 35.76
CA SER A 56 -17.74 6.32 37.17
C SER A 56 -19.10 6.71 37.74
N GLY A 57 -20.16 6.74 36.92
CA GLY A 57 -21.51 7.13 37.32
C GLY A 57 -21.75 8.63 37.46
N LEU A 58 -20.78 9.47 37.10
CA LEU A 58 -20.90 10.95 37.07
C LEU A 58 -21.73 11.45 35.88
N CYS A 59 -21.85 10.65 34.82
CA CYS A 59 -22.64 10.95 33.63
C CYS A 59 -23.65 9.83 33.36
N PRO A 60 -24.91 10.14 33.01
CA PRO A 60 -25.93 9.12 32.83
C PRO A 60 -25.70 8.27 31.56
N PRO A 61 -26.11 6.98 31.54
CA PRO A 61 -25.81 6.06 30.44
C PRO A 61 -26.32 6.47 29.06
N TRP A 62 -27.33 7.35 28.98
CA TRP A 62 -27.93 7.80 27.72
C TRP A 62 -27.09 8.90 27.02
N VAL A 63 -26.15 9.55 27.71
CA VAL A 63 -25.30 10.59 27.13
C VAL A 63 -24.11 9.93 26.44
N THR A 64 -24.22 9.70 25.14
CA THR A 64 -23.13 9.14 24.32
C THR A 64 -21.87 10.03 24.33
N ASP A 65 -20.71 9.48 23.97
CA ASP A 65 -19.45 10.24 23.89
C ASP A 65 -19.53 11.42 22.93
N ALA A 66 -20.18 11.20 21.78
CA ALA A 66 -20.44 12.26 20.81
C ALA A 66 -21.35 13.36 21.39
N THR A 67 -22.37 12.98 22.17
CA THR A 67 -23.26 13.94 22.85
C THR A 67 -22.49 14.74 23.90
N PHE A 68 -21.73 14.06 24.77
CA PHE A 68 -20.94 14.70 25.82
C PHE A 68 -19.92 15.68 25.22
N ARG A 69 -19.15 15.24 24.21
CA ARG A 69 -18.19 16.09 23.50
C ARG A 69 -18.84 17.37 22.98
N ARG A 70 -20.01 17.27 22.34
CA ARG A 70 -20.75 18.43 21.84
C ARG A 70 -21.24 19.35 22.96
N MET A 71 -21.72 18.78 24.06
CA MET A 71 -22.13 19.57 25.24
C MET A 71 -20.94 20.34 25.81
N ARG A 72 -19.78 19.70 25.97
CA ARG A 72 -18.59 20.32 26.54
C ARG A 72 -18.02 21.44 25.67
N ILE A 73 -18.06 21.30 24.34
CA ILE A 73 -17.71 22.37 23.38
C ILE A 73 -18.71 23.52 23.49
N ALA A 74 -20.02 23.22 23.47
CA ALA A 74 -21.06 24.24 23.54
C ALA A 74 -21.05 25.02 24.87
N ALA A 75 -20.67 24.37 25.97
CA ALA A 75 -20.54 25.00 27.28
C ALA A 75 -19.37 25.99 27.33
N GLU A 76 -18.24 25.68 26.70
CA GLU A 76 -17.13 26.63 26.57
C GLU A 76 -17.55 27.85 25.76
N ASP A 77 -18.16 27.63 24.60
CA ASP A 77 -18.68 28.69 23.75
C ASP A 77 -19.71 29.58 24.48
N ALA A 78 -20.59 28.97 25.29
CA ALA A 78 -21.57 29.69 26.08
C ALA A 78 -20.92 30.52 27.21
N ALA A 79 -19.92 29.94 27.90
CA ALA A 79 -19.18 30.64 28.94
C ALA A 79 -18.42 31.86 28.38
N ARG A 80 -17.80 31.72 27.19
CA ARG A 80 -17.07 32.82 26.53
C ARG A 80 -18.00 33.97 26.11
N ARG A 81 -19.20 33.66 25.60
CA ARG A 81 -20.21 34.69 25.23
C ARG A 81 -20.83 35.43 26.42
N GLY A 82 -20.78 34.87 27.63
CA GLY A 82 -21.42 35.47 28.81
C GLY A 82 -20.63 36.60 29.47
N ARG A 83 -19.42 36.94 29.00
CA ARG A 83 -18.45 37.82 29.68
C ARG A 83 -18.16 39.16 28.99
N ASP A 84 -19.11 39.73 28.23
CA ASP A 84 -18.91 40.95 27.42
C ASP A 84 -18.20 42.16 28.11
N ALA A 85 -18.15 42.24 29.44
CA ALA A 85 -17.45 43.30 30.20
C ALA A 85 -16.12 42.90 30.88
N LEU A 86 -15.72 41.61 30.90
CA LEU A 86 -14.54 41.09 31.62
C LEU A 86 -13.49 40.41 30.71
N GLY A 87 -13.72 40.41 29.39
CA GLY A 87 -12.91 39.68 28.42
C GLY A 87 -13.53 38.34 28.02
N THR A 88 -13.09 37.75 26.91
CA THR A 88 -13.62 36.49 26.36
C THR A 88 -13.03 35.23 27.00
N GLU A 89 -12.04 35.39 27.87
CA GLU A 89 -11.33 34.27 28.50
C GLU A 89 -12.06 33.73 29.72
N VAL A 90 -12.09 32.40 29.86
CA VAL A 90 -12.89 31.67 30.86
C VAL A 90 -12.02 30.69 31.64
N SER A 91 -12.40 30.37 32.87
CA SER A 91 -11.80 29.27 33.63
C SER A 91 -12.57 27.97 33.40
N LEU A 92 -11.93 26.83 33.69
CA LEU A 92 -12.56 25.51 33.63
C LEU A 92 -13.83 25.43 34.49
N PHE A 93 -13.84 26.12 35.64
CA PHE A 93 -15.01 26.22 36.51
C PHE A 93 -16.18 26.94 35.82
N ASP A 94 -15.91 27.99 35.04
CA ASP A 94 -16.96 28.70 34.31
C ASP A 94 -17.55 27.84 33.20
N VAL A 95 -16.70 27.04 32.55
CA VAL A 95 -17.17 26.11 31.53
C VAL A 95 -18.07 25.03 32.14
N TRP A 96 -17.66 24.43 33.26
CA TRP A 96 -18.50 23.46 33.95
C TRP A 96 -19.77 24.05 34.55
N ARG A 97 -19.77 25.33 34.98
CA ARG A 97 -21.01 26.04 35.37
C ARG A 97 -21.97 26.28 34.20
N ALA A 98 -21.46 26.33 32.97
CA ALA A 98 -22.29 26.45 31.77
C ALA A 98 -22.88 25.10 31.32
N MET A 99 -22.43 23.98 31.90
CA MET A 99 -23.02 22.66 31.67
C MET A 99 -24.36 22.53 32.44
N PRO A 100 -25.32 21.76 31.93
CA PRO A 100 -26.63 21.62 32.57
C PRO A 100 -26.57 20.73 33.83
N ASP A 101 -26.74 21.33 35.01
CA ASP A 101 -26.71 20.67 36.32
C ASP A 101 -27.57 19.38 36.41
N GLY A 102 -28.76 19.40 35.79
CA GLY A 102 -29.70 18.27 35.83
C GLY A 102 -29.20 16.97 35.19
N ILE A 103 -28.10 17.02 34.43
CA ILE A 103 -27.49 15.83 33.81
C ILE A 103 -26.47 15.16 34.74
N PHE A 104 -25.74 15.93 35.55
CA PHE A 104 -24.61 15.44 36.36
C PHE A 104 -25.00 15.06 37.79
N GLY A 105 -26.31 15.02 38.08
CA GLY A 105 -26.86 14.48 39.33
C GLY A 105 -26.42 15.29 40.56
N ALA A 106 -25.88 14.59 41.56
CA ALA A 106 -25.41 15.17 42.82
C ALA A 106 -23.90 15.45 42.84
N ALA A 107 -23.20 15.28 41.72
CA ALA A 107 -21.76 15.56 41.62
C ALA A 107 -21.49 17.05 41.89
N SER A 108 -20.51 17.33 42.73
CA SER A 108 -20.03 18.68 42.96
C SER A 108 -19.29 19.22 41.74
N LEU A 109 -19.25 20.55 41.60
CA LEU A 109 -18.50 21.21 40.53
C LEU A 109 -17.02 20.81 40.56
N GLU A 110 -16.45 20.69 41.76
CA GLU A 110 -15.08 20.29 42.00
C GLU A 110 -14.80 18.87 41.50
N GLU A 111 -15.71 17.91 41.72
CA GLU A 111 -15.57 16.54 41.20
C GLU A 111 -15.57 16.48 39.67
N LEU A 112 -16.41 17.31 39.02
CA LEU A 112 -16.48 17.37 37.55
C LEU A 112 -15.21 17.99 36.95
N VAL A 113 -14.73 19.08 37.56
CA VAL A 113 -13.47 19.73 37.18
C VAL A 113 -12.29 18.77 37.38
N GLU A 114 -12.25 18.07 38.51
CA GLU A 114 -11.21 17.09 38.83
C GLU A 114 -11.19 15.92 37.84
N ALA A 115 -12.35 15.45 37.40
CA ALA A 115 -12.44 14.41 36.37
C ALA A 115 -11.80 14.86 35.04
N GLU A 116 -12.03 16.11 34.61
CA GLU A 116 -11.43 16.64 33.38
C GLU A 116 -9.92 16.88 33.53
N VAL A 117 -9.47 17.47 34.65
CA VAL A 117 -8.04 17.70 34.90
C VAL A 117 -7.28 16.37 35.03
N GLY A 118 -7.88 15.38 35.68
CA GLY A 118 -7.33 14.02 35.81
C GLY A 118 -7.16 13.36 34.44
N LEU A 119 -8.17 13.43 33.57
CA LEU A 119 -8.06 12.91 32.21
C LEU A 119 -7.00 13.67 31.39
N GLU A 120 -6.98 15.00 31.47
CA GLU A 120 -5.99 15.82 30.76
C GLU A 120 -4.56 15.42 31.18
N ARG A 121 -4.35 15.17 32.47
CA ARG A 121 -3.08 14.66 33.02
C ARG A 121 -2.74 13.27 32.48
N GLU A 122 -3.72 12.39 32.29
CA GLU A 122 -3.49 11.06 31.69
C GLU A 122 -3.12 11.17 30.21
N LEU A 123 -3.77 12.05 29.45
CA LEU A 123 -3.61 12.14 27.99
C LEU A 123 -2.41 12.98 27.56
N THR A 124 -2.02 13.98 28.34
CA THR A 124 -0.87 14.84 28.04
C THR A 124 0.45 14.12 28.27
N VAL A 125 1.37 14.35 27.35
CA VAL A 125 2.72 13.77 27.30
C VAL A 125 3.70 14.91 27.08
N VAL A 126 4.85 14.85 27.75
CA VAL A 126 5.92 15.84 27.57
C VAL A 126 6.51 15.74 26.17
N ASP A 127 6.71 16.85 25.48
CA ASP A 127 7.58 16.85 24.30
C ASP A 127 9.05 16.77 24.76
N LEU A 128 9.67 15.61 24.54
CA LEU A 128 11.04 15.36 25.01
C LEU A 128 12.09 16.26 24.34
N ASP A 129 11.84 16.78 23.13
CA ASP A 129 12.77 17.73 22.49
C ASP A 129 12.64 19.12 23.11
N VAL A 130 11.41 19.55 23.41
CA VAL A 130 11.18 20.81 24.11
C VAL A 130 11.74 20.74 25.54
N ALA A 131 11.60 19.60 26.23
CA ALA A 131 12.21 19.38 27.54
C ALA A 131 13.75 19.53 27.50
N GLU A 132 14.40 19.02 26.44
CA GLU A 132 15.84 19.19 26.23
C GLU A 132 16.21 20.66 25.97
N VAL A 133 15.41 21.41 25.21
CA VAL A 133 15.57 22.86 25.01
C VAL A 133 15.46 23.61 26.35
N VAL A 134 14.45 23.31 27.17
CA VAL A 134 14.28 23.93 28.49
C VAL A 134 15.49 23.67 29.38
N ARG A 135 15.95 22.42 29.44
CA ARG A 135 17.13 22.04 30.22
C ARG A 135 18.36 22.81 29.76
N ALA A 136 18.60 22.87 28.45
CA ALA A 136 19.73 23.61 27.88
C ALA A 136 19.67 25.12 28.17
N ALA A 137 18.46 25.69 28.24
CA ALA A 137 18.25 27.09 28.59
C ALA A 137 18.57 27.36 30.07
N ARG A 138 18.07 26.51 30.98
CA ARG A 138 18.35 26.62 32.42
C ARG A 138 19.83 26.44 32.75
N GLU A 139 20.52 25.51 32.09
CA GLU A 139 21.97 25.32 32.22
C GLU A 139 22.81 26.55 31.81
N ARG A 140 22.20 27.51 31.10
CA ARG A 140 22.82 28.77 30.66
C ARG A 140 22.29 29.99 31.39
N ASP A 141 21.60 29.79 32.51
CA ASP A 141 20.99 30.84 33.33
C ASP A 141 19.97 31.72 32.58
N LEU A 142 19.35 31.20 31.52
CA LEU A 142 18.24 31.88 30.85
C LEU A 142 16.99 31.83 31.72
N GLN A 143 16.25 32.94 31.75
CA GLN A 143 14.93 32.96 32.36
C GLN A 143 13.98 32.16 31.45
N VAL A 144 13.29 31.17 32.00
CA VAL A 144 12.26 30.41 31.29
C VAL A 144 10.88 30.85 31.80
N VAL A 145 9.93 31.07 30.89
CA VAL A 145 8.55 31.44 31.19
C VAL A 145 7.57 30.68 30.29
N LEU A 146 6.36 30.43 30.80
CA LEU A 146 5.28 29.83 30.02
C LEU A 146 4.22 30.88 29.72
N VAL A 147 3.74 30.94 28.48
CA VAL A 147 2.69 31.88 28.04
C VAL A 147 1.66 31.05 27.28
N SER A 148 0.44 30.94 27.79
CA SER A 148 -0.56 30.04 27.20
C SER A 148 -2.00 30.58 27.27
N ASP A 149 -2.74 30.37 26.19
CA ASP A 149 -4.18 30.61 26.15
C ASP A 149 -4.88 29.37 26.70
N THR A 150 -5.42 29.48 27.91
CA THR A 150 -5.88 28.32 28.67
C THR A 150 -6.96 28.65 29.68
N TYR A 151 -7.92 27.73 29.80
CA TYR A 151 -8.94 27.77 30.84
C TYR A 151 -8.47 27.13 32.17
N PHE A 152 -7.29 26.51 32.21
CA PHE A 152 -6.77 25.87 33.43
C PHE A 152 -6.29 26.91 34.46
N THR A 153 -6.49 26.61 35.74
CA THR A 153 -5.96 27.43 36.85
C THR A 153 -4.48 27.11 37.08
N GLU A 154 -3.84 27.83 37.99
CA GLU A 154 -2.44 27.64 38.34
C GLU A 154 -2.23 26.26 38.97
N ASP A 155 -3.11 25.87 39.89
CA ASP A 155 -3.10 24.55 40.51
C ASP A 155 -3.28 23.43 39.48
N HIS A 156 -4.17 23.62 38.50
CA HIS A 156 -4.37 22.65 37.42
C HIS A 156 -3.10 22.53 36.57
N LEU A 157 -2.51 23.65 36.12
CA LEU A 157 -1.28 23.63 35.31
C LEU A 157 -0.09 23.07 36.08
N SER A 158 0.05 23.41 37.36
CA SER A 158 1.09 22.84 38.23
C SER A 158 1.00 21.32 38.26
N ARG A 159 -0.22 20.76 38.38
CA ARG A 159 -0.43 19.30 38.31
C ARG A 159 -0.12 18.73 36.93
N LEU A 160 -0.51 19.40 35.85
CA LEU A 160 -0.25 18.93 34.48
C LEU A 160 1.25 18.93 34.15
N LEU A 161 1.99 19.93 34.63
CA LEU A 161 3.41 20.14 34.37
C LEU A 161 4.34 19.40 35.35
N ASP A 162 3.85 18.97 36.51
CA ASP A 162 4.60 18.16 37.49
C ASP A 162 5.04 16.82 36.88
N ARG A 163 6.17 16.81 36.19
CA ARG A 163 6.69 15.68 35.41
C ARG A 163 8.20 15.60 35.64
N PRO A 164 8.78 14.41 35.82
CA PRO A 164 10.23 14.26 35.99
C PRO A 164 11.04 14.92 34.85
N GLU A 165 10.56 14.82 33.62
CA GLU A 165 11.20 15.38 32.41
C GLU A 165 11.15 16.91 32.37
N LEU A 166 10.22 17.52 33.11
CA LEU A 166 10.01 18.97 33.17
C LEU A 166 10.51 19.60 34.47
N GLY A 167 11.28 18.90 35.31
CA GLY A 167 11.88 19.48 36.52
C GLY A 167 12.58 20.84 36.33
N PRO A 168 13.26 21.12 35.19
CA PRO A 168 13.77 22.46 34.88
C PRO A 168 12.71 23.59 34.78
N LEU A 169 11.42 23.27 34.70
CA LEU A 169 10.29 24.20 34.74
C LEU A 169 9.76 24.45 36.16
N ASP A 170 10.32 23.82 37.20
CA ASP A 170 9.89 24.05 38.58
C ASP A 170 10.00 25.53 38.96
N GLY A 171 8.90 26.09 39.49
CA GLY A 171 8.81 27.50 39.88
C GLY A 171 8.84 28.49 38.72
N VAL A 172 8.69 28.04 37.46
CA VAL A 172 8.55 28.94 36.31
C VAL A 172 7.26 29.74 36.40
N ARG A 173 7.34 31.03 36.07
CA ARG A 173 6.16 31.89 35.94
C ARG A 173 5.33 31.50 34.71
N VAL A 174 4.02 31.37 34.92
CA VAL A 174 3.04 31.04 33.87
C VAL A 174 2.08 32.21 33.66
N PHE A 175 2.09 32.78 32.46
CA PHE A 175 1.14 33.79 32.00
C PHE A 175 -0.04 33.08 31.33
N ARG A 176 -1.24 33.22 31.93
CA ARG A 176 -2.46 32.53 31.50
C ARG A 176 -3.48 33.53 31.01
N SER A 177 -4.08 33.27 29.85
CA SER A 177 -5.10 34.15 29.29
C SER A 177 -6.29 34.39 30.23
N ASN A 178 -6.80 33.34 30.90
CA ASN A 178 -7.92 33.44 31.83
C ASN A 178 -7.65 34.32 33.07
N GLN A 179 -6.40 34.41 33.53
CA GLN A 179 -6.00 35.22 34.67
C GLN A 179 -5.99 36.71 34.30
N HIS A 180 -5.62 37.01 33.06
CA HIS A 180 -5.45 38.37 32.56
C HIS A 180 -6.66 38.87 31.75
N GLY A 181 -7.64 38.00 31.45
CA GLY A 181 -8.85 38.33 30.71
C GLY A 181 -8.61 38.60 29.22
N THR A 182 -7.44 38.27 28.68
CA THR A 182 -7.04 38.53 27.30
C THR A 182 -6.14 37.41 26.78
N ASP A 183 -6.34 37.01 25.53
CA ASP A 183 -5.54 36.00 24.84
C ASP A 183 -4.23 36.58 24.26
N LYS A 184 -3.34 35.70 23.80
CA LYS A 184 -2.09 36.08 23.12
C LYS A 184 -2.32 36.92 21.88
N ALA A 185 -3.37 36.64 21.12
CA ALA A 185 -3.63 37.34 19.87
C ALA A 185 -4.07 38.81 20.09
N SER A 186 -4.63 39.12 21.26
CA SER A 186 -5.29 40.40 21.54
C SER A 186 -4.58 41.30 22.54
N GLY A 187 -3.86 40.77 23.53
CA GLY A 187 -3.30 41.62 24.59
C GLY A 187 -2.38 40.98 25.65
N LEU A 188 -2.20 39.66 25.66
CA LEU A 188 -1.40 39.00 26.69
C LEU A 188 0.11 39.32 26.55
N TRP A 189 0.60 39.51 25.33
CA TRP A 189 2.02 39.80 25.07
C TRP A 189 2.48 41.14 25.67
N GLU A 190 1.63 42.17 25.67
CA GLU A 190 1.91 43.46 26.29
C GLU A 190 2.03 43.35 27.82
N ILE A 191 1.32 42.41 28.43
CA ILE A 191 1.44 42.11 29.86
C ILE A 191 2.75 41.37 30.11
N VAL A 192 3.06 40.35 29.31
CA VAL A 192 4.30 39.57 29.39
C VAL A 192 5.52 40.50 29.31
N LEU A 193 5.59 41.37 28.30
CA LEU A 193 6.72 42.30 28.12
C LEU A 193 6.89 43.25 29.32
N ARG A 194 5.79 43.79 29.84
CA ARG A 194 5.79 44.70 30.99
C ARG A 194 6.25 44.01 32.27
N GLU A 195 5.81 42.77 32.49
CA GLU A 195 6.10 42.03 33.72
C GLU A 195 7.47 41.34 33.72
N LEU A 196 8.07 41.11 32.54
CA LEU A 196 9.43 40.58 32.42
C LEU A 196 10.51 41.64 32.48
N ASP A 197 10.19 42.91 32.21
CA ASP A 197 11.13 44.03 32.17
C ASP A 197 12.33 43.76 31.24
N ARG A 198 12.03 43.24 30.04
CA ARG A 198 13.02 42.92 28.99
C ARG A 198 12.60 43.51 27.65
N GLY A 199 13.59 43.85 26.82
CA GLY A 199 13.35 44.23 25.43
C GLY A 199 12.76 43.04 24.64
N PRO A 200 11.79 43.26 23.74
CA PRO A 200 11.14 42.18 22.99
C PRO A 200 12.16 41.35 22.19
N GLU A 201 13.20 41.97 21.65
CA GLU A 201 14.29 41.33 20.91
C GLU A 201 15.17 40.39 21.75
N GLN A 202 15.06 40.46 23.09
CA GLN A 202 15.75 39.60 24.04
C GLN A 202 14.94 38.35 24.40
N ILE A 203 13.71 38.23 23.89
CA ILE A 203 12.81 37.12 24.15
C ILE A 203 12.75 36.25 22.89
N VAL A 204 12.84 34.94 23.10
CA VAL A 204 12.54 33.94 22.07
C VAL A 204 11.31 33.18 22.54
N HIS A 205 10.26 33.20 21.73
CA HIS A 205 9.06 32.41 21.97
C HIS A 205 8.96 31.22 21.02
N VAL A 206 8.58 30.06 21.57
CA VAL A 206 8.27 28.84 20.82
C VAL A 206 6.83 28.44 21.12
N GLY A 207 6.02 28.29 20.08
CA GLY A 207 4.61 27.89 20.19
C GLY A 207 4.06 27.39 18.86
N ASP A 208 2.95 26.67 18.87
CA ASP A 208 2.40 25.96 17.70
C ASP A 208 1.37 26.78 16.91
N HIS A 209 0.78 27.83 17.49
CA HIS A 209 -0.27 28.59 16.85
C HIS A 209 0.29 29.75 16.00
N GLU A 210 0.04 29.71 14.69
CA GLU A 210 0.60 30.68 13.72
C GLU A 210 0.31 32.14 14.11
N ILE A 211 -0.93 32.49 14.47
CA ILE A 211 -1.26 33.87 14.84
C ILE A 211 -0.79 34.23 16.26
N ALA A 212 -1.22 33.46 17.26
CA ALA A 212 -1.01 33.74 18.69
C ALA A 212 0.46 33.63 19.15
N ASP A 213 1.22 32.70 18.58
CA ASP A 213 2.60 32.41 18.99
C ASP A 213 3.66 32.87 17.97
N HIS A 214 3.29 33.07 16.70
CA HIS A 214 4.24 33.51 15.70
C HIS A 214 3.99 34.95 15.23
N GLU A 215 2.85 35.26 14.63
CA GLU A 215 2.64 36.56 13.99
C GLU A 215 2.54 37.74 14.96
N VAL A 216 1.69 37.64 15.99
CA VAL A 216 1.44 38.72 16.94
C VAL A 216 2.69 39.07 17.76
N PRO A 217 3.36 38.12 18.44
CA PRO A 217 4.59 38.43 19.16
C PRO A 217 5.70 38.96 18.24
N ARG A 218 5.80 38.46 17.01
CA ARG A 218 6.77 38.98 16.02
C ARG A 218 6.51 40.43 15.63
N LYS A 219 5.24 40.85 15.51
CA LYS A 219 4.87 42.26 15.27
C LYS A 219 5.29 43.18 16.43
N LEU A 220 5.39 42.64 17.66
CA LEU A 220 5.88 43.34 18.84
C LEU A 220 7.41 43.31 18.99
N GLY A 221 8.14 42.68 18.05
CA GLY A 221 9.60 42.58 18.04
C GLY A 221 10.17 41.35 18.75
N ILE A 222 9.32 40.44 19.25
CA ILE A 222 9.74 39.18 19.88
C ILE A 222 10.28 38.24 18.79
N ARG A 223 11.36 37.52 19.07
CA ARG A 223 11.84 36.46 18.17
C ARG A 223 10.97 35.23 18.35
N THR A 224 10.49 34.66 17.26
CA THR A 224 9.52 33.56 17.32
C THR A 224 9.98 32.37 16.49
N VAL A 225 9.76 31.17 17.02
CA VAL A 225 9.88 29.90 16.30
C VAL A 225 8.50 29.26 16.28
N HIS A 226 7.92 29.16 15.09
CA HIS A 226 6.64 28.50 14.90
C HIS A 226 6.85 26.99 14.95
N TYR A 227 6.44 26.36 16.05
CA TYR A 227 6.53 24.92 16.26
C TYR A 227 5.38 24.20 15.56
N ARG A 228 5.43 24.21 14.22
CA ARG A 228 4.39 23.60 13.39
C ARG A 228 4.51 22.08 13.43
N ARG A 229 3.58 21.42 14.13
CA ARG A 229 3.55 19.95 14.20
C ARG A 229 2.93 19.29 12.98
N LEU A 230 1.87 19.88 12.41
CA LEU A 230 1.17 19.35 11.24
C LEU A 230 1.42 20.28 10.04
N ASP A 231 2.16 19.79 9.04
CA ASP A 231 2.35 20.48 7.76
C ASP A 231 1.26 20.08 6.75
N ASP A 232 1.10 20.87 5.68
CA ASP A 232 0.01 20.66 4.71
C ASP A 232 0.06 19.26 4.06
N PRO A 233 1.23 18.73 3.63
CA PRO A 233 1.29 17.36 3.10
C PRO A 233 0.89 16.29 4.12
N TYR A 234 1.19 16.47 5.41
CA TYR A 234 0.77 15.53 6.44
C TYR A 234 -0.73 15.65 6.76
N LEU A 235 -1.31 16.85 6.65
CA LEU A 235 -2.77 17.03 6.75
C LEU A 235 -3.50 16.26 5.65
N ASP A 236 -2.98 16.22 4.42
CA ASP A 236 -3.54 15.42 3.33
C ASP A 236 -3.49 13.91 3.65
N VAL A 237 -2.42 13.44 4.30
CA VAL A 237 -2.29 12.06 4.79
C VAL A 237 -3.33 11.74 5.85
N LEU A 238 -3.53 12.63 6.83
CA LEU A 238 -4.57 12.47 7.86
C LEU A 238 -5.98 12.47 7.26
N ALA A 239 -6.25 13.36 6.30
CA ALA A 239 -7.52 13.42 5.60
C ALA A 239 -7.81 12.13 4.82
N ARG A 240 -6.82 11.60 4.10
CA ARG A 240 -6.89 10.28 3.41
C ARG A 240 -7.24 9.15 4.38
N GLU A 241 -6.71 9.21 5.59
CA GLU A 241 -6.93 8.21 6.64
C GLU A 241 -8.25 8.43 7.41
N LYS A 242 -9.05 9.44 7.01
CA LYS A 242 -10.27 9.89 7.70
C LYS A 242 -10.00 10.25 9.17
N GLU A 243 -8.76 10.64 9.47
CA GLU A 243 -8.40 11.16 10.77
C GLU A 243 -8.87 12.62 10.85
N PRO A 244 -9.74 12.96 11.80
CA PRO A 244 -10.37 14.26 11.78
C PRO A 244 -9.37 15.34 12.24
N VAL A 245 -9.22 16.40 11.44
CA VAL A 245 -8.30 17.51 11.71
C VAL A 245 -9.02 18.74 12.27
N GLY A 246 -10.20 19.06 11.72
CA GLY A 246 -10.98 20.24 12.14
C GLY A 246 -11.65 20.06 13.51
N PRO A 247 -11.91 21.15 14.27
CA PRO A 247 -12.55 21.07 15.59
C PRO A 247 -14.02 20.60 15.50
N SER A 248 -14.70 20.93 14.41
CA SER A 248 -16.06 20.51 14.10
C SER A 248 -16.05 19.24 13.25
N GLY A 249 -16.69 18.17 13.71
CA GLY A 249 -16.77 16.90 13.00
C GLY A 249 -17.08 15.73 13.94
N GLU A 250 -17.15 14.53 13.39
CA GLU A 250 -17.22 13.29 14.16
C GLU A 250 -15.99 13.16 15.06
N HIS A 251 -16.12 12.46 16.19
CA HIS A 251 -14.96 12.14 17.03
C HIS A 251 -14.06 11.13 16.32
N ALA A 252 -12.77 11.11 16.64
CA ALA A 252 -11.84 10.26 15.92
C ALA A 252 -12.18 8.76 16.04
N PRO A 253 -12.08 7.98 14.95
CA PRO A 253 -12.39 6.56 14.95
C PRO A 253 -11.27 5.74 15.62
N ASP A 254 -11.63 4.59 16.21
CA ASP A 254 -10.70 3.67 16.90
C ASP A 254 -9.83 4.39 17.96
N LEU A 255 -10.44 5.25 18.77
CA LEU A 255 -9.82 5.72 20.00
C LEU A 255 -9.97 4.66 21.10
N ASP A 256 -8.88 4.42 21.81
CA ASP A 256 -8.88 3.62 23.02
C ASP A 256 -9.35 4.45 24.22
N ASP A 257 -10.26 3.92 25.03
CA ASP A 257 -10.83 4.62 26.20
C ASP A 257 -9.76 5.04 27.23
N ARG A 258 -8.61 4.35 27.24
CA ARG A 258 -7.52 4.61 28.17
C ARG A 258 -6.38 5.40 27.57
N HIS A 259 -6.03 5.11 26.32
CA HIS A 259 -4.81 5.57 25.68
C HIS A 259 -5.04 6.51 24.50
N GLY A 260 -6.31 6.81 24.18
CA GLY A 260 -6.69 7.64 23.05
C GLY A 260 -6.18 7.06 21.73
N ASP A 261 -5.37 7.83 21.00
CA ASP A 261 -4.74 7.35 19.76
C ASP A 261 -3.33 6.77 19.97
N PHE A 262 -2.94 6.48 21.22
CA PHE A 262 -1.61 6.00 21.60
C PHE A 262 -0.49 7.02 21.35
N GLY A 263 -0.84 8.25 20.94
CA GLY A 263 0.09 9.26 20.45
C GLY A 263 0.50 9.08 18.99
N LEU A 264 -0.16 8.19 18.24
CA LEU A 264 0.20 7.92 16.84
C LEU A 264 0.17 9.18 15.99
N THR A 265 -0.84 10.05 16.11
CA THR A 265 -0.93 11.27 15.30
C THR A 265 0.27 12.19 15.52
N SER A 266 0.55 12.52 16.79
CA SER A 266 1.64 13.42 17.17
C SER A 266 3.02 12.84 16.89
N LEU A 267 3.26 11.56 17.18
CA LEU A 267 4.57 10.93 16.97
C LEU A 267 4.89 10.69 15.49
N ARG A 268 3.88 10.40 14.65
CA ARG A 268 4.04 10.32 13.20
C ARG A 268 4.40 11.68 12.62
N ALA A 269 3.68 12.72 13.03
CA ALA A 269 3.98 14.10 12.63
C ALA A 269 5.42 14.49 12.99
N LYS A 270 5.85 14.15 14.21
CA LYS A 270 7.21 14.39 14.69
C LYS A 270 8.27 13.63 13.88
N ALA A 271 8.04 12.37 13.56
CA ALA A 271 8.94 11.56 12.76
C ALA A 271 9.04 12.05 11.30
N VAL A 272 7.93 12.56 10.73
CA VAL A 272 7.93 13.18 9.40
C VAL A 272 8.87 14.39 9.37
N HIS A 273 8.86 15.23 10.41
CA HIS A 273 9.69 16.43 10.50
C HIS A 273 11.14 16.18 10.96
N SER A 274 11.50 14.96 11.38
CA SER A 274 12.87 14.65 11.82
C SER A 274 13.85 14.37 10.67
N GLY A 275 13.35 14.40 9.41
CA GLY A 275 14.17 14.22 8.22
C GLY A 275 15.16 15.37 7.99
N VAL A 276 16.31 15.05 7.39
CA VAL A 276 17.24 16.07 6.90
C VAL A 276 16.69 16.75 5.64
N PRO A 277 17.07 17.99 5.33
CA PRO A 277 16.72 18.61 4.05
C PRO A 277 17.15 17.72 2.88
N PHE A 278 16.19 17.14 2.17
CA PHE A 278 16.46 16.21 1.08
C PHE A 278 16.86 16.93 -0.20
N THR A 279 17.75 16.31 -0.97
CA THR A 279 18.28 16.87 -2.23
C THR A 279 17.26 16.86 -3.37
N THR A 280 16.24 15.99 -3.29
CA THR A 280 15.18 15.87 -4.30
C THR A 280 13.83 15.65 -3.62
N SER A 281 12.74 16.06 -4.27
CA SER A 281 11.38 15.82 -3.77
C SER A 281 11.04 14.33 -3.66
N ALA A 282 11.61 13.48 -4.53
CA ALA A 282 11.36 12.03 -4.47
C ALA A 282 11.86 11.39 -3.17
N LEU A 283 13.01 11.85 -2.66
CA LEU A 283 13.54 11.38 -1.38
C LEU A 283 12.71 11.91 -0.20
N ASP A 284 12.20 13.14 -0.25
CA ASP A 284 11.30 13.68 0.77
C ASP A 284 10.00 12.87 0.85
N VAL A 285 9.39 12.57 -0.30
CA VAL A 285 8.18 11.72 -0.38
C VAL A 285 8.46 10.32 0.15
N ALA A 286 9.60 9.73 -0.22
CA ALA A 286 10.03 8.42 0.30
C ALA A 286 10.20 8.43 1.83
N TRP A 287 10.84 9.47 2.38
CA TRP A 287 11.00 9.64 3.82
C TRP A 287 9.65 9.76 4.53
N ARG A 288 8.78 10.64 4.03
CA ARG A 288 7.44 10.87 4.56
C ARG A 288 6.60 9.60 4.54
N TYR A 289 6.67 8.81 3.47
CA TYR A 289 6.00 7.52 3.39
C TYR A 289 6.55 6.53 4.42
N GLY A 290 7.87 6.48 4.58
CA GLY A 290 8.56 5.69 5.60
C GLY A 290 8.16 6.07 7.03
N ALA A 291 8.25 7.35 7.39
CA ALA A 291 8.00 7.83 8.74
C ALA A 291 6.51 7.93 9.09
N GLY A 292 5.69 8.35 8.14
CA GLY A 292 4.27 8.62 8.32
C GLY A 292 3.36 7.43 8.08
N VAL A 293 3.73 6.47 7.21
CA VAL A 293 2.85 5.35 6.83
C VAL A 293 3.41 4.00 7.29
N LEU A 294 4.56 3.56 6.76
CA LEU A 294 5.09 2.23 7.07
C LEU A 294 5.72 2.13 8.46
N GLY A 295 6.34 3.20 8.95
CA GLY A 295 6.98 3.31 10.26
C GLY A 295 6.08 2.88 11.41
N PRO A 296 4.90 3.50 11.61
CA PRO A 296 3.97 3.11 12.66
C PRO A 296 3.45 1.68 12.50
N VAL A 297 3.16 1.25 11.27
CA VAL A 297 2.64 -0.10 10.99
C VAL A 297 3.67 -1.18 11.32
N LEU A 298 4.90 -1.02 10.85
CA LEU A 298 5.99 -1.96 11.07
C LEU A 298 6.50 -1.91 12.52
N THR A 299 6.41 -0.76 13.20
CA THR A 299 6.68 -0.65 14.64
C THR A 299 5.67 -1.47 15.44
N GLY A 300 4.37 -1.33 15.14
CA GLY A 300 3.32 -2.13 15.79
C GLY A 300 3.48 -3.63 15.51
N PHE A 301 3.81 -4.00 14.27
CA PHE A 301 4.09 -5.39 13.91
C PHE A 301 5.31 -5.97 14.63
N ALA A 302 6.41 -5.21 14.70
CA ALA A 302 7.62 -5.62 15.40
C ALA A 302 7.40 -5.78 16.91
N GLU A 303 6.66 -4.85 17.51
CA GLU A 303 6.28 -4.92 18.93
C GLU A 303 5.36 -6.11 19.19
N TRP A 304 4.40 -6.39 18.30
CA TRP A 304 3.55 -7.57 18.37
C TRP A 304 4.33 -8.87 18.26
N ALA A 305 5.23 -8.99 17.28
CA ALA A 305 6.03 -10.20 17.09
C ALA A 305 6.94 -10.46 18.30
N ALA A 306 7.60 -9.41 18.83
CA ALA A 306 8.43 -9.49 20.03
C ALA A 306 7.61 -9.87 21.27
N TRP A 307 6.45 -9.24 21.46
CA TRP A 307 5.54 -9.55 22.57
C TRP A 307 5.05 -11.00 22.52
N ARG A 308 4.55 -11.45 21.36
CA ARG A 308 4.06 -12.83 21.19
C ARG A 308 5.15 -13.84 21.49
N ALA A 309 6.36 -13.62 20.98
CA ALA A 309 7.50 -14.49 21.23
C ALA A 309 7.88 -14.53 22.72
N HIS A 310 7.89 -13.37 23.38
CA HIS A 310 8.14 -13.29 24.83
C HIS A 310 7.09 -14.06 25.63
N GLU A 311 5.81 -13.90 25.29
CA GLU A 311 4.68 -14.56 25.95
C GLU A 311 4.73 -16.09 25.77
N THR A 312 5.12 -16.58 24.58
CA THR A 312 5.22 -18.02 24.29
C THR A 312 6.55 -18.64 24.71
N GLY A 313 7.46 -17.87 25.32
CA GLY A 313 8.79 -18.34 25.69
C GLY A 313 9.74 -18.57 24.50
N THR A 314 9.42 -18.03 23.33
CA THR A 314 10.24 -18.10 22.11
C THR A 314 11.34 -17.05 22.16
N ARG A 315 12.58 -17.48 22.44
CA ARG A 315 13.73 -16.58 22.55
C ARG A 315 14.32 -16.12 21.22
N ARG A 316 14.19 -16.93 20.17
CA ARG A 316 14.70 -16.59 18.83
C ARG A 316 13.60 -16.57 17.78
N LEU A 317 13.57 -15.49 17.01
CA LEU A 317 12.71 -15.30 15.85
C LEU A 317 13.55 -15.26 14.57
N TRP A 318 13.10 -15.93 13.53
CA TRP A 318 13.83 -16.03 12.26
C TRP A 318 13.11 -15.28 11.15
N CYS A 319 13.75 -14.24 10.61
CA CYS A 319 13.16 -13.43 9.56
C CYS A 319 13.76 -13.83 8.19
N PRO A 320 12.99 -14.45 7.27
CA PRO A 320 13.50 -14.81 5.95
C PRO A 320 14.14 -13.61 5.22
N MET A 321 15.28 -13.83 4.57
CA MET A 321 16.02 -12.78 3.86
C MET A 321 15.27 -12.19 2.66
N ARG A 322 15.74 -11.01 2.25
CA ARG A 322 15.04 -9.91 1.57
C ARG A 322 14.29 -9.02 2.56
N GLU A 323 13.20 -9.45 3.17
CA GLU A 323 12.46 -8.62 4.12
C GLU A 323 13.06 -8.65 5.54
N GLY A 324 13.76 -9.75 5.87
CA GLY A 324 14.16 -10.05 7.23
C GLY A 324 15.27 -9.18 7.84
N GLU A 325 16.05 -8.46 7.03
CA GLU A 325 17.08 -7.56 7.55
C GLU A 325 16.44 -6.40 8.34
N LEU A 326 15.48 -5.70 7.74
CA LEU A 326 14.77 -4.61 8.41
C LEU A 326 13.89 -5.15 9.54
N LEU A 327 13.11 -6.21 9.28
CA LEU A 327 12.20 -6.77 10.30
C LEU A 327 12.94 -7.23 11.55
N SER A 328 14.06 -7.95 11.42
CA SER A 328 14.82 -8.40 12.58
C SER A 328 15.39 -7.24 13.38
N ARG A 329 15.83 -6.17 12.71
CA ARG A 329 16.26 -4.93 13.38
C ARG A 329 15.11 -4.31 14.18
N LEU A 330 13.94 -4.12 13.56
CA LEU A 330 12.79 -3.50 14.22
C LEU A 330 12.33 -4.30 15.44
N ILE A 331 12.29 -5.63 15.33
CA ILE A 331 11.88 -6.53 16.43
C ILE A 331 12.87 -6.44 17.59
N ASN A 332 14.18 -6.43 17.29
CA ASN A 332 15.22 -6.31 18.32
C ASN A 332 15.17 -4.94 19.04
N GLU A 333 14.89 -3.86 18.31
CA GLU A 333 14.74 -2.53 18.89
C GLU A 333 13.49 -2.44 19.79
N ALA A 334 12.36 -3.01 19.36
CA ALA A 334 11.14 -3.11 20.17
C ALA A 334 11.34 -3.96 21.43
N ALA A 335 11.94 -5.16 21.30
CA ALA A 335 12.24 -6.04 22.42
C ALA A 335 13.16 -5.36 23.44
N ARG A 336 14.20 -4.65 22.98
CA ARG A 336 15.10 -3.88 23.85
C ARG A 336 14.36 -2.76 24.59
N ALA A 337 13.53 -1.98 23.90
CA ALA A 337 12.79 -0.88 24.50
C ALA A 337 11.79 -1.36 25.56
N ARG A 338 11.22 -2.56 25.38
CA ARG A 338 10.24 -3.17 26.29
C ARG A 338 10.85 -4.10 27.34
N GLY A 339 12.14 -4.39 27.27
CA GLY A 339 12.81 -5.33 28.18
C GLY A 339 12.41 -6.80 27.95
N TRP A 340 12.00 -7.18 26.74
CA TRP A 340 11.63 -8.56 26.42
C TRP A 340 12.85 -9.41 26.04
N ASP A 341 12.92 -10.64 26.57
CA ASP A 341 13.98 -11.63 26.27
C ASP A 341 13.74 -12.32 24.92
N VAL A 342 13.84 -11.56 23.84
CA VAL A 342 13.64 -12.02 22.46
C VAL A 342 14.72 -11.45 21.57
N ARG A 343 15.25 -12.28 20.66
CA ARG A 343 16.18 -11.88 19.61
C ARG A 343 15.67 -12.31 18.26
N ALA A 344 15.61 -11.39 17.31
CA ALA A 344 15.33 -11.70 15.92
C ALA A 344 16.62 -11.70 15.10
N ALA A 345 16.72 -12.64 14.16
CA ALA A 345 17.85 -12.73 13.24
C ALA A 345 17.36 -13.02 11.81
N PRO A 346 18.04 -12.49 10.79
CA PRO A 346 17.78 -12.88 9.41
C PRO A 346 18.16 -14.35 9.17
N VAL A 347 17.42 -15.04 8.30
CA VAL A 347 17.73 -16.40 7.83
C VAL A 347 17.58 -16.50 6.32
N TRP A 348 18.52 -17.18 5.66
CA TRP A 348 18.42 -17.40 4.22
C TRP A 348 17.36 -18.45 3.90
N LEU A 349 16.17 -17.99 3.56
CA LEU A 349 15.06 -18.78 3.04
C LEU A 349 14.39 -17.98 1.93
N SER A 350 13.90 -18.66 0.91
CA SER A 350 13.06 -18.06 -0.13
C SER A 350 11.96 -19.02 -0.53
N ARG A 351 10.92 -18.47 -1.17
CA ARG A 351 9.86 -19.29 -1.78
C ARG A 351 10.44 -20.30 -2.77
N PHE A 352 11.40 -19.89 -3.58
CA PHE A 352 12.03 -20.75 -4.59
C PHE A 352 12.82 -21.91 -3.96
N THR A 353 13.76 -21.61 -3.05
CA THR A 353 14.63 -22.64 -2.46
C THR A 353 13.85 -23.62 -1.58
N THR A 354 12.86 -23.14 -0.83
CA THR A 354 11.99 -24.01 -0.02
C THR A 354 11.08 -24.87 -0.89
N SER A 355 10.51 -24.32 -1.98
CA SER A 355 9.73 -25.10 -2.95
C SER A 355 10.53 -26.21 -3.62
N LEU A 356 11.79 -25.96 -3.97
CA LEU A 356 12.66 -27.00 -4.55
C LEU A 356 13.03 -28.06 -3.50
N ALA A 357 13.38 -27.66 -2.27
CA ALA A 357 13.73 -28.59 -1.20
C ALA A 357 12.55 -29.46 -0.73
N GLY A 358 11.32 -28.93 -0.78
CA GLY A 358 10.08 -29.63 -0.43
C GLY A 358 9.45 -30.44 -1.58
N LEU A 359 10.01 -30.38 -2.79
CA LEU A 359 9.47 -31.05 -3.98
C LEU A 359 9.52 -32.57 -3.83
N ASP A 360 8.44 -33.25 -4.20
CA ASP A 360 8.44 -34.70 -4.42
C ASP A 360 8.70 -34.99 -5.91
N PRO A 361 9.87 -35.54 -6.27
CA PRO A 361 10.24 -35.79 -7.65
C PRO A 361 9.43 -36.92 -8.31
N HIS A 362 8.70 -37.73 -7.54
CA HIS A 362 7.88 -38.84 -8.02
C HIS A 362 6.42 -38.46 -8.23
N ASP A 363 5.99 -37.30 -7.71
CA ASP A 363 4.64 -36.77 -7.89
C ASP A 363 4.60 -35.83 -9.10
N THR A 364 4.04 -36.32 -10.21
CA THR A 364 3.83 -35.53 -11.43
C THR A 364 3.02 -34.25 -11.18
N GLY A 365 2.04 -34.30 -10.26
CA GLY A 365 1.25 -33.13 -9.89
C GLY A 365 2.07 -32.07 -9.16
N ALA A 366 2.96 -32.50 -8.25
CA ALA A 366 3.88 -31.61 -7.54
C ALA A 366 4.89 -30.95 -8.50
N VAL A 367 5.47 -31.72 -9.43
CA VAL A 367 6.39 -31.20 -10.46
C VAL A 367 5.67 -30.24 -11.40
N HIS A 368 4.45 -30.58 -11.85
CA HIS A 368 3.62 -29.68 -12.65
C HIS A 368 3.33 -28.35 -11.93
N ALA A 369 2.97 -28.40 -10.65
CA ALA A 369 2.72 -27.21 -9.85
C ALA A 369 3.99 -26.35 -9.68
N PHE A 370 5.15 -26.97 -9.43
CA PHE A 370 6.44 -26.28 -9.34
C PHE A 370 6.77 -25.56 -10.66
N VAL A 371 6.68 -26.28 -11.79
CA VAL A 371 6.95 -25.75 -13.13
C VAL A 371 5.98 -24.62 -13.50
N ARG A 372 4.69 -24.75 -13.18
CA ARG A 372 3.70 -23.67 -13.39
C ARG A 372 3.94 -22.43 -12.55
N THR A 373 4.55 -22.57 -11.38
CA THR A 373 4.83 -21.44 -10.50
C THR A 373 5.97 -20.57 -11.06
N GLY A 374 6.87 -21.17 -11.85
CA GLY A 374 7.91 -20.50 -12.63
C GLY A 374 7.35 -19.71 -13.81
N TYR A 375 6.64 -18.62 -13.53
CA TYR A 375 5.97 -17.82 -14.57
C TYR A 375 6.95 -17.32 -15.64
N ARG A 376 6.60 -17.59 -16.91
CA ARG A 376 7.35 -17.21 -18.11
C ARG A 376 8.77 -17.80 -18.24
N LEU A 377 9.11 -18.82 -17.46
CA LEU A 377 10.30 -19.61 -17.76
C LEU A 377 10.12 -20.33 -19.09
N THR A 378 11.16 -20.38 -19.91
CA THR A 378 11.24 -21.34 -21.01
C THR A 378 11.47 -22.74 -20.46
N VAL A 379 11.15 -23.77 -21.26
CA VAL A 379 11.49 -25.16 -20.90
C VAL A 379 12.98 -25.30 -20.59
N ARG A 380 13.86 -24.66 -21.37
CA ARG A 380 15.31 -24.63 -21.12
C ARG A 380 15.66 -24.03 -19.75
N GLN A 381 15.03 -22.93 -19.36
CA GLN A 381 15.27 -22.31 -18.06
C GLN A 381 14.73 -23.17 -16.91
N ALA A 382 13.55 -23.76 -17.07
CA ALA A 382 13.00 -24.69 -16.09
C ALA A 382 13.91 -25.92 -15.89
N LEU A 383 14.46 -26.48 -16.98
CA LEU A 383 15.45 -27.56 -16.91
C LEU A 383 16.73 -27.08 -16.21
N SER A 384 17.23 -25.90 -16.53
CA SER A 384 18.42 -25.33 -15.88
C SER A 384 18.24 -25.12 -14.38
N VAL A 385 17.05 -24.68 -13.95
CA VAL A 385 16.66 -24.56 -12.53
C VAL A 385 16.71 -25.91 -11.82
N LEU A 386 16.34 -26.98 -12.53
CA LEU A 386 16.39 -28.36 -12.05
C LEU A 386 17.75 -29.03 -12.30
N GLU A 387 18.80 -28.27 -12.64
CA GLU A 387 20.14 -28.78 -12.96
C GLU A 387 20.16 -29.86 -14.06
N LEU A 388 19.22 -29.79 -14.99
CA LEU A 388 19.11 -30.63 -16.17
C LEU A 388 19.58 -29.89 -17.43
N GLN A 389 20.30 -30.59 -18.29
CA GLN A 389 20.70 -30.10 -19.61
C GLN A 389 19.63 -30.45 -20.64
N PRO A 390 19.43 -29.61 -21.67
CA PRO A 390 18.52 -29.92 -22.77
C PRO A 390 18.73 -31.29 -23.42
N GLY A 391 19.98 -31.74 -23.51
CA GLY A 391 20.32 -33.07 -24.06
C GLY A 391 19.87 -34.24 -23.18
N ASP A 392 19.56 -33.99 -21.91
CA ASP A 392 19.07 -35.02 -20.99
C ASP A 392 17.61 -35.36 -21.23
N VAL A 393 16.83 -34.46 -21.85
CA VAL A 393 15.40 -34.61 -22.08
C VAL A 393 15.07 -34.52 -23.57
N PRO A 394 15.42 -35.54 -24.40
CA PRO A 394 15.22 -35.49 -25.85
C PRO A 394 13.76 -35.23 -26.27
N GLY A 395 12.80 -35.71 -25.46
CA GLY A 395 11.37 -35.52 -25.70
C GLY A 395 10.89 -34.06 -25.68
N LEU A 396 11.70 -33.14 -25.13
CA LEU A 396 11.42 -31.71 -25.09
C LEU A 396 12.31 -30.87 -26.03
N ALA A 397 13.13 -31.51 -26.87
CA ALA A 397 14.14 -30.82 -27.69
C ALA A 397 13.55 -29.75 -28.62
N THR A 398 12.33 -29.95 -29.12
CA THR A 398 11.61 -28.99 -29.98
C THR A 398 10.93 -27.86 -29.21
N GLU A 399 10.80 -27.99 -27.88
CA GLU A 399 10.08 -27.06 -27.01
C GLU A 399 11.01 -26.25 -26.10
N LEU A 400 12.33 -26.41 -26.21
CA LEU A 400 13.32 -25.83 -25.29
C LEU A 400 13.17 -24.31 -25.12
N ASP A 401 12.89 -23.59 -26.20
CA ASP A 401 12.78 -22.13 -26.17
C ASP A 401 11.33 -21.66 -25.96
N THR A 402 10.37 -22.60 -25.87
CA THR A 402 8.97 -22.33 -25.59
C THR A 402 8.78 -21.90 -24.14
N VAL A 403 8.04 -20.81 -23.95
CA VAL A 403 7.65 -20.29 -22.64
C VAL A 403 6.57 -21.19 -22.04
N ILE A 404 6.72 -21.53 -20.75
CA ILE A 404 5.72 -22.26 -19.97
C ILE A 404 4.64 -21.25 -19.55
N ASP A 405 3.81 -20.88 -20.51
CA ASP A 405 2.71 -19.91 -20.36
C ASP A 405 1.33 -20.57 -20.28
N ASN A 406 1.24 -21.89 -20.48
CA ASN A 406 -0.01 -22.66 -20.42
C ASN A 406 0.17 -24.00 -19.70
N GLY A 407 -0.96 -24.60 -19.31
CA GLY A 407 -0.99 -25.89 -18.59
C GLY A 407 -0.45 -27.07 -19.39
N ASP A 408 -0.67 -27.09 -20.71
CA ASP A 408 -0.29 -28.23 -21.55
C ASP A 408 1.24 -28.41 -21.64
N ILE A 409 1.98 -27.30 -21.80
CA ILE A 409 3.46 -27.35 -21.80
C ILE A 409 3.95 -27.78 -20.42
N ALA A 410 3.41 -27.20 -19.34
CA ALA A 410 3.80 -27.56 -17.99
C ALA A 410 3.56 -29.05 -17.70
N GLU A 411 2.45 -29.60 -18.19
CA GLU A 411 2.12 -31.02 -18.06
C GLU A 411 3.09 -31.91 -18.85
N ARG A 412 3.40 -31.54 -20.10
CA ARG A 412 4.40 -32.27 -20.90
C ARG A 412 5.77 -32.27 -20.25
N VAL A 413 6.22 -31.11 -19.73
CA VAL A 413 7.49 -31.00 -18.99
C VAL A 413 7.45 -31.91 -17.76
N ALA A 414 6.40 -31.82 -16.94
CA ALA A 414 6.27 -32.63 -15.74
C ALA A 414 6.30 -34.14 -16.04
N ARG A 415 5.49 -34.60 -17.00
CA ARG A 415 5.45 -36.00 -17.42
C ARG A 415 6.78 -36.49 -17.98
N ALA A 416 7.47 -35.67 -18.79
CA ALA A 416 8.78 -36.05 -19.31
C ALA A 416 9.80 -36.28 -18.19
N LEU A 417 9.75 -35.46 -17.14
CA LEU A 417 10.65 -35.55 -15.99
C LEU A 417 10.29 -36.70 -15.05
N THR A 418 9.00 -37.03 -14.88
CA THR A 418 8.56 -38.04 -13.90
C THR A 418 8.36 -39.44 -14.48
N GLU A 419 7.91 -39.57 -15.74
CA GLU A 419 7.65 -40.88 -16.38
C GLU A 419 8.94 -41.53 -16.91
N THR A 420 10.02 -40.77 -17.10
CA THR A 420 11.31 -41.29 -17.55
C THR A 420 12.19 -41.66 -16.35
N PRO A 421 12.50 -42.94 -16.07
CA PRO A 421 13.14 -43.35 -14.82
C PRO A 421 14.49 -42.67 -14.54
N HIS A 422 15.34 -42.50 -15.55
CA HIS A 422 16.64 -41.85 -15.35
C HIS A 422 16.52 -40.35 -15.05
N LEU A 423 15.50 -39.67 -15.59
CA LEU A 423 15.25 -38.25 -15.35
C LEU A 423 14.65 -38.03 -13.97
N CYS A 424 13.70 -38.87 -13.59
CA CYS A 424 13.12 -38.89 -12.27
C CYS A 424 14.21 -39.11 -11.20
N ASN A 425 15.15 -40.04 -11.44
CA ASN A 425 16.28 -40.27 -10.54
C ASN A 425 17.22 -39.06 -10.46
N ARG A 426 17.50 -38.38 -11.58
CA ARG A 426 18.33 -37.16 -11.57
C ARG A 426 17.66 -36.01 -10.84
N LEU A 427 16.37 -35.79 -11.09
CA LEU A 427 15.57 -34.81 -10.38
C LEU A 427 15.58 -35.09 -8.87
N ALA A 428 15.44 -36.36 -8.47
CA ALA A 428 15.53 -36.76 -7.07
C ALA A 428 16.90 -36.44 -6.44
N VAL A 429 18.00 -36.62 -7.17
CA VAL A 429 19.34 -36.22 -6.72
C VAL A 429 19.43 -34.70 -6.54
N THR A 430 19.00 -33.90 -7.52
CA THR A 430 19.03 -32.43 -7.44
C THR A 430 18.19 -31.91 -6.28
N VAL A 431 16.95 -32.39 -6.14
CA VAL A 431 16.05 -32.01 -5.04
C VAL A 431 16.63 -32.37 -3.68
N THR A 432 17.24 -33.56 -3.56
CA THR A 432 17.87 -34.00 -2.31
C THR A 432 19.09 -33.15 -1.97
N ALA A 433 19.96 -32.86 -2.93
CA ALA A 433 21.12 -31.98 -2.72
C ALA A 433 20.68 -30.56 -2.32
N ALA A 434 19.66 -30.00 -2.99
CA ALA A 434 19.12 -28.69 -2.63
C ALA A 434 18.57 -28.66 -1.18
N ARG A 435 17.85 -29.72 -0.78
CA ARG A 435 17.34 -29.89 0.59
C ARG A 435 18.46 -29.98 1.63
N GLU A 436 19.48 -30.80 1.37
CA GLU A 436 20.62 -30.96 2.29
C GLU A 436 21.40 -29.66 2.47
N ARG A 437 21.66 -28.91 1.39
CA ARG A 437 22.34 -27.61 1.47
C ARG A 437 21.51 -26.57 2.21
N MET A 438 20.19 -26.53 1.98
CA MET A 438 19.28 -25.65 2.74
C MET A 438 19.28 -25.99 4.23
N ILE A 439 19.18 -27.27 4.59
CA ILE A 439 19.23 -27.72 6.00
C ILE A 439 20.58 -27.39 6.63
N ARG A 440 21.69 -27.56 5.91
CA ARG A 440 23.02 -27.16 6.37
C ARG A 440 23.05 -25.66 6.69
N SER A 441 22.56 -24.82 5.78
CA SER A 441 22.45 -23.38 6.00
C SER A 441 21.63 -23.03 7.26
N LEU A 442 20.52 -23.74 7.51
CA LEU A 442 19.72 -23.56 8.73
C LEU A 442 20.47 -23.98 10.01
N ARG A 443 21.26 -25.06 9.96
CA ARG A 443 22.11 -25.48 11.09
C ARG A 443 23.23 -24.48 11.34
N ASP A 444 23.90 -24.02 10.30
CA ASP A 444 25.01 -23.05 10.44
C ASP A 444 24.51 -21.70 10.98
N ALA A 445 23.27 -21.32 10.66
CA ALA A 445 22.62 -20.16 11.26
C ALA A 445 22.21 -20.37 12.73
N GLY A 446 22.17 -21.62 13.21
CA GLY A 446 21.65 -22.00 14.52
C GLY A 446 20.13 -21.99 14.61
N ALA A 447 19.42 -22.09 13.49
CA ALA A 447 17.96 -22.07 13.44
C ALA A 447 17.31 -23.39 13.88
N LEU A 448 18.10 -24.47 13.94
CA LEU A 448 17.68 -25.80 14.38
C LEU A 448 18.26 -26.17 15.75
N ASP A 449 18.87 -25.22 16.46
CA ASP A 449 19.44 -25.43 17.80
C ASP A 449 18.32 -25.41 18.86
N ASP A 450 18.44 -26.25 19.91
CA ASP A 450 17.41 -26.36 20.96
C ASP A 450 17.11 -25.02 21.66
N ASP A 451 18.09 -24.11 21.78
CA ASP A 451 17.91 -22.79 22.39
C ASP A 451 17.21 -21.77 21.47
N ALA A 452 17.14 -22.07 20.18
CA ALA A 452 16.41 -21.29 19.18
C ALA A 452 14.96 -21.75 19.00
N LEU A 453 14.62 -22.93 19.52
CA LEU A 453 13.29 -23.55 19.39
C LEU A 453 12.47 -23.37 20.66
N ALA A 454 11.16 -23.15 20.50
CA ALA A 454 10.21 -23.21 21.61
C ALA A 454 9.24 -24.36 21.35
N ALA A 455 9.21 -25.35 22.25
CA ALA A 455 8.40 -26.56 22.08
C ALA A 455 8.60 -27.28 20.73
N GLY A 456 9.85 -27.28 20.21
CA GLY A 456 10.18 -27.86 18.90
C GLY A 456 9.78 -26.99 17.69
N GLU A 457 9.35 -25.75 17.91
CA GLU A 457 8.95 -24.83 16.84
C GLU A 457 10.08 -23.87 16.42
N LEU A 458 10.31 -23.78 15.12
CA LEU A 458 11.10 -22.72 14.48
C LEU A 458 10.13 -21.61 14.06
N THR A 459 10.15 -20.48 14.77
CA THR A 459 9.20 -19.38 14.51
C THR A 459 9.75 -18.40 13.48
N LEU A 460 9.09 -18.34 12.32
CA LEU A 460 9.38 -17.39 11.25
C LEU A 460 8.63 -16.07 11.48
N VAL A 461 9.23 -14.95 11.06
CA VAL A 461 8.57 -13.63 10.99
C VAL A 461 8.71 -13.05 9.59
N ASP A 462 7.59 -12.77 8.94
CA ASP A 462 7.53 -12.31 7.55
C ASP A 462 6.34 -11.34 7.37
N LEU A 463 6.24 -10.64 6.24
CA LEU A 463 5.07 -9.79 5.95
C LEU A 463 3.82 -10.64 5.66
N GLY A 464 3.95 -11.73 4.89
CA GLY A 464 2.80 -12.54 4.47
C GLY A 464 2.96 -13.16 3.07
N TRP A 465 1.91 -13.62 2.40
CA TRP A 465 0.49 -13.62 2.82
C TRP A 465 -0.10 -15.03 2.91
N GLY A 466 0.39 -15.97 2.10
CA GLY A 466 -0.11 -17.34 2.02
C GLY A 466 0.72 -18.38 2.77
N GLY A 467 1.75 -17.96 3.52
CA GLY A 467 2.63 -18.86 4.30
C GLY A 467 3.33 -19.96 3.48
N THR A 468 3.66 -19.67 2.22
CA THR A 468 4.25 -20.67 1.31
C THR A 468 5.63 -21.15 1.79
N ILE A 469 6.50 -20.24 2.23
CA ILE A 469 7.83 -20.58 2.76
C ILE A 469 7.69 -21.54 3.95
N GLN A 470 6.85 -21.18 4.93
CA GLN A 470 6.61 -21.99 6.13
C GLN A 470 6.13 -23.40 5.77
N ARG A 471 5.13 -23.52 4.90
CA ARG A 471 4.58 -24.82 4.49
C ARG A 471 5.61 -25.68 3.75
N GLN A 472 6.36 -25.10 2.83
CA GLN A 472 7.37 -25.84 2.06
C GLN A 472 8.57 -26.23 2.92
N LEU A 473 8.95 -25.37 3.87
CA LEU A 473 9.96 -25.70 4.88
C LEU A 473 9.51 -26.88 5.74
N ALA A 474 8.25 -26.88 6.20
CA ALA A 474 7.70 -27.97 7.01
C ALA A 474 7.79 -29.31 6.25
N ARG A 475 7.42 -29.29 4.96
CA ARG A 475 7.55 -30.47 4.09
C ARG A 475 9.00 -30.93 3.93
N ALA A 476 9.93 -30.00 3.72
CA ALA A 476 11.35 -30.33 3.59
C ALA A 476 11.94 -30.96 4.87
N LEU A 477 11.58 -30.43 6.04
CA LEU A 477 12.01 -30.95 7.35
C LEU A 477 11.40 -32.33 7.64
N GLU A 478 10.12 -32.54 7.29
CA GLU A 478 9.44 -33.83 7.40
C GLU A 478 10.15 -34.90 6.55
N ILE A 479 10.46 -34.61 5.28
CA ILE A 479 11.18 -35.53 4.39
C ILE A 479 12.58 -35.86 4.96
N ALA A 480 13.26 -34.87 5.53
CA ALA A 480 14.56 -35.03 6.16
C ALA A 480 14.51 -35.69 7.55
N ARG A 481 13.31 -36.00 8.06
CA ARG A 481 13.07 -36.57 9.40
C ARG A 481 13.68 -35.73 10.53
N ILE A 482 13.57 -34.40 10.41
CA ILE A 482 13.97 -33.46 11.44
C ILE A 482 12.71 -33.10 12.24
N ASP A 483 12.72 -33.38 13.55
CA ASP A 483 11.58 -33.14 14.46
C ASP A 483 11.51 -31.66 14.88
N VAL A 484 11.34 -30.78 13.88
CA VAL A 484 11.17 -29.34 14.04
C VAL A 484 9.99 -28.88 13.20
N ARG A 485 9.08 -28.12 13.80
CA ARG A 485 7.87 -27.61 13.14
C ARG A 485 7.99 -26.11 12.88
N PRO A 486 7.87 -25.65 11.62
CA PRO A 486 7.83 -24.22 11.36
C PRO A 486 6.53 -23.59 11.86
N ALA A 487 6.65 -22.53 12.67
CA ALA A 487 5.58 -21.61 13.02
C ALA A 487 5.79 -20.26 12.30
N GLY A 488 4.77 -19.40 12.26
CA GLY A 488 4.86 -18.12 11.56
C GLY A 488 4.09 -16.99 12.25
N LEU A 489 4.71 -15.82 12.31
CA LEU A 489 4.13 -14.54 12.72
C LEU A 489 4.17 -13.60 11.50
N TYR A 490 3.01 -13.12 11.05
CA TYR A 490 2.87 -12.39 9.79
C TYR A 490 2.25 -11.01 10.00
N LEU A 491 2.64 -10.02 9.17
CA LEU A 491 1.94 -8.72 9.15
C LEU A 491 0.47 -8.93 8.81
N ALA A 492 0.18 -9.72 7.77
CA ALA A 492 -1.14 -10.29 7.58
C ALA A 492 -1.12 -11.62 6.79
N THR A 493 -2.21 -12.38 6.87
CA THR A 493 -2.43 -13.58 6.04
C THR A 493 -3.78 -13.55 5.34
N ASP A 494 -3.82 -14.11 4.12
CA ASP A 494 -5.05 -14.24 3.32
C ASP A 494 -5.58 -15.68 3.31
N GLY A 495 -6.65 -15.94 2.55
CA GLY A 495 -7.24 -17.27 2.43
C GLY A 495 -6.29 -18.37 1.92
N ARG A 496 -5.16 -18.02 1.28
CA ARG A 496 -4.17 -19.04 0.86
C ARG A 496 -3.49 -19.68 2.07
N ALA A 497 -3.46 -19.00 3.22
CA ALA A 497 -2.92 -19.53 4.47
C ALA A 497 -3.75 -20.67 5.05
N GLU A 498 -4.98 -20.92 4.57
CA GLU A 498 -5.76 -22.14 4.88
C GLU A 498 -4.95 -23.42 4.71
N ARG A 499 -4.08 -23.45 3.70
CA ARG A 499 -3.21 -24.61 3.43
C ARG A 499 -2.14 -24.84 4.50
N VAL A 500 -1.78 -23.80 5.25
CA VAL A 500 -0.86 -23.88 6.40
C VAL A 500 -1.60 -24.45 7.60
N TYR A 501 -2.80 -23.95 7.88
CA TYR A 501 -3.66 -24.44 8.97
C TYR A 501 -4.06 -25.90 8.77
N MET A 502 -4.45 -26.28 7.55
CA MET A 502 -4.81 -27.66 7.22
C MET A 502 -3.61 -28.63 7.28
N ALA A 503 -2.38 -28.11 7.24
CA ALA A 503 -1.16 -28.89 7.49
C ALA A 503 -0.82 -29.01 9.00
N GLY A 504 -1.65 -28.45 9.89
CA GLY A 504 -1.45 -28.47 11.34
C GLY A 504 -0.31 -27.54 11.82
N LEU A 505 0.02 -26.51 11.04
CA LEU A 505 1.07 -25.55 11.35
C LEU A 505 0.48 -24.26 11.95
N ARG A 506 1.18 -23.66 12.91
CA ARG A 506 0.79 -22.39 13.54
C ARG A 506 1.17 -21.21 12.65
N ALA A 507 0.19 -20.37 12.30
CA ALA A 507 0.41 -19.14 11.54
C ALA A 507 -0.49 -18.01 12.06
N GLU A 508 0.10 -16.98 12.64
CA GLU A 508 -0.64 -15.86 13.25
C GLU A 508 -0.47 -14.59 12.43
N GLY A 509 -1.54 -13.82 12.26
CA GLY A 509 -1.51 -12.54 11.54
C GLY A 509 -1.78 -11.35 12.46
N TYR A 510 -1.02 -10.26 12.31
CA TYR A 510 -1.14 -9.06 13.14
C TYR A 510 -2.34 -8.18 12.75
N LEU A 511 -2.39 -7.71 11.49
CA LEU A 511 -3.44 -6.83 10.98
C LEU A 511 -4.64 -7.62 10.42
N ALA A 512 -4.36 -8.77 9.79
CA ALA A 512 -5.39 -9.70 9.35
C ALA A 512 -4.88 -11.13 9.40
N GLN A 513 -5.78 -12.06 9.72
CA GLN A 513 -5.49 -13.49 9.78
C GLN A 513 -6.49 -14.28 8.95
N SER A 514 -5.98 -15.16 8.08
CA SER A 514 -6.79 -16.01 7.20
C SER A 514 -7.82 -15.25 6.38
N GLY A 515 -7.49 -14.03 5.94
CA GLY A 515 -8.41 -13.17 5.19
C GLY A 515 -9.34 -12.28 6.03
N HIS A 516 -9.18 -12.22 7.35
CA HIS A 516 -10.04 -11.43 8.24
C HIS A 516 -9.25 -10.41 9.07
N PRO A 517 -9.65 -9.12 9.10
CA PRO A 517 -10.77 -8.52 8.38
C PRO A 517 -10.60 -8.51 6.85
N VAL A 518 -11.72 -8.64 6.12
CA VAL A 518 -11.72 -8.83 4.66
C VAL A 518 -11.15 -7.63 3.92
N ASN A 519 -11.52 -6.41 4.30
CA ASN A 519 -11.03 -5.19 3.65
C ASN A 519 -9.51 -5.03 3.81
N VAL A 520 -8.98 -5.30 5.00
CA VAL A 520 -7.54 -5.23 5.27
C VAL A 520 -6.79 -6.29 4.46
N ALA A 521 -7.21 -7.55 4.57
CA ALA A 521 -6.54 -8.64 3.85
C ALA A 521 -6.63 -8.45 2.33
N ALA A 522 -7.81 -8.13 1.78
CA ALA A 522 -8.00 -7.96 0.34
C ALA A 522 -7.16 -6.80 -0.22
N THR A 523 -7.09 -5.67 0.49
CA THR A 523 -6.33 -4.49 0.04
C THR A 523 -4.83 -4.76 0.04
N VAL A 524 -4.31 -5.24 1.17
CA VAL A 524 -2.87 -5.45 1.33
C VAL A 524 -2.38 -6.57 0.41
N THR A 525 -3.15 -7.64 0.23
CA THR A 525 -2.79 -8.72 -0.69
C THR A 525 -3.06 -8.40 -2.16
N ARG A 526 -3.82 -7.34 -2.47
CA ARG A 526 -3.99 -6.85 -3.85
C ARG A 526 -2.76 -6.08 -4.34
N SER A 527 -2.08 -5.36 -3.45
CA SER A 527 -0.89 -4.56 -3.79
C SER A 527 0.27 -4.80 -2.82
N PRO A 528 0.73 -6.06 -2.63
CA PRO A 528 1.77 -6.36 -1.65
C PRO A 528 3.15 -5.85 -2.06
N GLU A 529 3.38 -5.65 -3.37
CA GLU A 529 4.70 -5.40 -3.94
C GLU A 529 5.32 -4.09 -3.44
N ILE A 530 4.51 -3.06 -3.16
CA ILE A 530 5.04 -1.81 -2.60
C ILE A 530 5.52 -2.01 -1.16
N VAL A 531 4.76 -2.73 -0.33
CA VAL A 531 5.14 -3.00 1.06
C VAL A 531 6.40 -3.86 1.09
N GLU A 532 6.44 -4.93 0.30
CA GLU A 532 7.60 -5.81 0.15
C GLU A 532 8.82 -5.03 -0.37
N GLN A 533 8.68 -4.21 -1.41
CA GLN A 533 9.80 -3.44 -1.96
C GLN A 533 10.35 -2.39 -0.99
N CYS A 534 9.51 -1.75 -0.18
CA CYS A 534 9.97 -0.82 0.83
C CYS A 534 10.78 -1.51 1.94
N VAL A 535 10.47 -2.77 2.27
CA VAL A 535 11.13 -3.54 3.33
C VAL A 535 12.36 -4.31 2.84
N ASN A 536 12.42 -4.62 1.54
CA ASN A 536 13.48 -5.42 0.93
C ASN A 536 14.89 -4.87 1.16
N ALA A 537 15.78 -5.75 1.60
CA ALA A 537 17.23 -5.56 1.60
C ALA A 537 17.74 -5.34 0.17
N LEU A 538 18.89 -4.68 0.07
CA LEU A 538 19.50 -4.32 -1.21
C LEU A 538 20.37 -5.46 -1.75
N CYS A 539 19.80 -6.65 -1.78
CA CYS A 539 20.44 -7.87 -2.27
C CYS A 539 19.55 -8.60 -3.27
N GLY A 540 20.16 -9.45 -4.11
CA GLY A 540 19.41 -10.30 -5.02
C GLY A 540 18.63 -11.41 -4.29
N SER A 541 17.65 -11.98 -4.98
CA SER A 541 16.88 -13.13 -4.47
C SER A 541 17.77 -14.33 -4.23
N LEU A 542 17.49 -15.08 -3.16
CA LEU A 542 18.14 -16.35 -2.90
C LEU A 542 17.70 -17.39 -3.94
N ILE A 543 18.65 -17.89 -4.73
CA ILE A 543 18.41 -18.87 -5.80
C ILE A 543 19.00 -20.25 -5.46
N GLY A 544 19.74 -20.39 -4.38
CA GLY A 544 20.29 -21.67 -3.95
C GLY A 544 21.35 -21.51 -2.88
N TYR A 545 22.10 -22.59 -2.66
CA TYR A 545 23.19 -22.64 -1.69
C TYR A 545 24.39 -23.37 -2.31
N THR A 546 25.59 -22.98 -1.89
CA THR A 546 26.84 -23.69 -2.20
C THR A 546 26.89 -25.04 -1.46
N GLU A 547 27.86 -25.89 -1.77
CA GLU A 547 28.08 -27.14 -1.03
C GLU A 547 28.32 -26.93 0.47
N ASP A 548 29.00 -25.83 0.80
CA ASP A 548 29.26 -25.40 2.18
C ASP A 548 28.05 -24.72 2.86
N GLY A 549 26.90 -24.60 2.19
CA GLY A 549 25.69 -24.00 2.77
C GLY A 549 25.61 -22.48 2.69
N ALA A 550 26.55 -21.81 1.99
CA ALA A 550 26.53 -20.37 1.80
C ALA A 550 25.45 -19.97 0.76
N PRO A 551 24.77 -18.82 0.93
CA PRO A 551 23.70 -18.39 0.03
C PRO A 551 24.24 -18.02 -1.36
N VAL A 552 23.50 -18.42 -2.40
CA VAL A 552 23.74 -18.01 -3.79
C VAL A 552 22.61 -17.05 -4.20
N LEU A 553 22.97 -15.84 -4.61
CA LEU A 553 22.02 -14.77 -4.91
C LEU A 553 21.92 -14.50 -6.41
N GLY A 554 20.71 -14.14 -6.84
CA GLY A 554 20.44 -13.62 -8.18
C GLY A 554 21.03 -12.22 -8.39
N ARG A 555 20.96 -11.73 -9.63
CA ARG A 555 21.32 -10.35 -9.97
C ARG A 555 20.22 -9.39 -9.50
N THR A 556 20.58 -8.16 -9.18
CA THR A 556 19.63 -7.07 -8.89
C THR A 556 19.41 -6.21 -10.14
N ALA A 557 18.16 -5.87 -10.43
CA ALA A 557 17.78 -4.94 -11.50
C ALA A 557 17.42 -3.53 -11.01
N ASP A 558 17.39 -3.31 -9.69
CA ASP A 558 17.02 -2.01 -9.11
C ASP A 558 17.95 -0.88 -9.57
N SER A 559 17.36 0.24 -9.99
CA SER A 559 18.12 1.45 -10.35
C SER A 559 18.75 2.12 -9.11
N PRO A 560 19.84 2.90 -9.27
CA PRO A 560 20.41 3.66 -8.16
C PRO A 560 19.43 4.62 -7.48
N SER A 561 18.50 5.22 -8.24
CA SER A 561 17.46 6.11 -7.69
C SER A 561 16.45 5.33 -6.84
N GLN A 562 15.93 4.21 -7.34
CA GLN A 562 15.01 3.35 -6.58
C GLN A 562 15.67 2.83 -5.29
N ASN A 563 16.95 2.47 -5.34
CA ASN A 563 17.69 2.05 -4.15
C ASN A 563 17.86 3.18 -3.13
N ALA A 564 18.08 4.42 -3.59
CA ALA A 564 18.15 5.58 -2.70
C ALA A 564 16.80 5.86 -2.06
N GLU A 565 15.72 5.89 -2.85
CA GLU A 565 14.35 6.09 -2.37
C GLU A 565 13.95 4.98 -1.39
N ARG A 566 14.25 3.71 -1.68
CA ARG A 566 14.00 2.58 -0.77
C ARG A 566 14.74 2.74 0.56
N ARG A 567 16.03 3.08 0.54
CA ARG A 567 16.78 3.37 1.79
C ARG A 567 16.13 4.50 2.57
N THR A 568 15.70 5.55 1.89
CA THR A 568 15.06 6.70 2.54
C THR A 568 13.70 6.34 3.16
N VAL A 569 12.91 5.46 2.53
CA VAL A 569 11.72 4.86 3.18
C VAL A 569 12.13 4.12 4.45
N GLN A 570 13.15 3.26 4.38
CA GLN A 570 13.62 2.45 5.53
C GLN A 570 14.16 3.32 6.67
N ASP A 571 14.89 4.39 6.34
CA ASP A 571 15.37 5.36 7.33
C ASP A 571 14.20 6.09 8.00
N GLY A 572 13.14 6.44 7.25
CA GLY A 572 11.91 6.99 7.81
C GLY A 572 11.18 6.02 8.75
N VAL A 573 11.11 4.72 8.37
CA VAL A 573 10.54 3.67 9.24
C VAL A 573 11.29 3.59 10.57
N LEU A 574 12.63 3.59 10.51
CA LEU A 574 13.49 3.56 11.68
C LEU A 574 13.40 4.85 12.50
N ALA A 575 13.24 6.01 11.87
CA ALA A 575 13.05 7.28 12.55
C ALA A 575 11.77 7.28 13.39
N PHE A 576 10.65 6.80 12.84
CA PHE A 576 9.43 6.64 13.61
C PHE A 576 9.63 5.69 14.80
N GLN A 577 10.21 4.50 14.57
CA GLN A 577 10.41 3.54 15.66
C GLN A 577 11.34 4.09 16.74
N HIS A 578 12.37 4.82 16.35
CA HIS A 578 13.29 5.47 17.28
C HIS A 578 12.54 6.49 18.15
N THR A 579 11.73 7.35 17.54
CA THR A 579 10.88 8.30 18.26
C THR A 579 9.94 7.57 19.22
N TRP A 580 9.22 6.54 18.75
CA TRP A 580 8.35 5.71 19.59
C TRP A 580 9.09 5.12 20.80
N ASN A 581 10.22 4.48 20.57
CA ASN A 581 11.02 3.82 21.61
C ASN A 581 11.61 4.81 22.62
N ARG A 582 11.86 6.07 22.22
CA ARG A 582 12.28 7.13 23.16
C ARG A 582 11.20 7.43 24.19
N TYR A 583 9.92 7.46 23.78
CA TYR A 583 8.80 7.62 24.71
C TYR A 583 8.55 6.37 25.55
N VAL A 584 8.71 5.16 24.97
CA VAL A 584 8.69 3.91 25.75
C VAL A 584 9.73 3.94 26.87
N ALA A 585 10.98 4.31 26.55
CA ALA A 585 12.08 4.38 27.51
C ALA A 585 11.88 5.48 28.57
N ALA A 586 11.35 6.64 28.19
CA ALA A 586 11.07 7.74 29.13
C ALA A 586 9.93 7.42 30.12
N SER A 587 9.01 6.53 29.74
CA SER A 587 7.80 6.23 30.53
C SER A 587 7.96 5.22 31.66
N ASP A 588 9.17 4.69 31.90
CA ASP A 588 9.43 3.59 32.86
C ASP A 588 8.47 2.40 32.69
N GLY A 589 8.20 2.02 31.44
CA GLY A 589 7.31 0.90 31.08
C GLY A 589 5.82 1.23 31.04
N ALA A 590 5.41 2.45 31.35
CA ALA A 590 3.99 2.87 31.35
C ALA A 590 3.45 3.27 29.96
N TRP A 591 4.32 3.45 28.95
CA TRP A 591 3.88 3.77 27.59
C TRP A 591 3.03 2.63 27.01
N PRO A 592 1.87 2.92 26.41
CA PRO A 592 1.02 1.87 25.88
C PRO A 592 1.69 1.17 24.69
N ASP A 593 1.37 -0.10 24.45
CA ASP A 593 1.84 -0.85 23.28
C ASP A 593 0.83 -0.82 22.13
N LEU A 594 1.32 -1.03 20.92
CA LEU A 594 0.56 -1.18 19.70
C LEU A 594 0.23 -2.66 19.41
N ALA A 595 0.78 -3.58 20.19
CA ALA A 595 0.66 -5.02 19.96
C ALA A 595 -0.72 -5.57 20.36
N ARG A 596 -1.18 -5.23 21.57
CA ARG A 596 -2.34 -5.84 22.22
C ARG A 596 -3.65 -5.12 21.95
N PRO A 597 -3.76 -3.79 22.01
CA PRO A 597 -5.05 -3.10 21.89
C PRO A 597 -5.64 -3.24 20.47
N PRO A 598 -6.91 -3.67 20.33
CA PRO A 598 -7.58 -3.69 19.03
C PRO A 598 -7.68 -2.32 18.37
N ALA A 599 -7.90 -1.26 19.14
CA ALA A 599 -7.95 0.12 18.64
C ALA A 599 -6.65 0.53 17.93
N ALA A 600 -5.49 0.23 18.52
CA ALA A 600 -4.19 0.46 17.89
C ALA A 600 -4.07 -0.31 16.56
N ARG A 601 -4.41 -1.61 16.56
CA ARG A 601 -4.35 -2.46 15.36
C ARG A 601 -5.26 -1.97 14.24
N ASN A 602 -6.51 -1.60 14.56
CA ASN A 602 -7.47 -1.07 13.59
C ASN A 602 -6.98 0.25 12.98
N ARG A 603 -6.44 1.14 13.80
CA ARG A 603 -5.88 2.42 13.36
C ARG A 603 -4.67 2.21 12.45
N LEU A 604 -3.74 1.32 12.79
CA LEU A 604 -2.60 0.97 11.94
C LEU A 604 -3.03 0.28 10.62
N ALA A 605 -4.03 -0.59 10.68
CA ALA A 605 -4.62 -1.19 9.47
C ALA A 605 -5.23 -0.12 8.57
N ARG A 606 -5.93 0.88 9.12
CA ARG A 606 -6.47 2.02 8.36
C ARG A 606 -5.37 2.86 7.71
N VAL A 607 -4.27 3.15 8.42
CA VAL A 607 -3.11 3.86 7.85
C VAL A 607 -2.59 3.13 6.60
N LEU A 608 -2.38 1.81 6.69
CA LEU A 608 -1.89 1.03 5.56
C LEU A 608 -2.91 0.91 4.42
N VAL A 609 -4.17 0.60 4.74
CA VAL A 609 -5.25 0.42 3.75
C VAL A 609 -5.49 1.72 2.99
N ALA A 610 -5.61 2.85 3.69
CA ALA A 610 -5.86 4.15 3.07
C ALA A 610 -4.72 4.56 2.13
N ALA A 611 -3.46 4.29 2.51
CA ALA A 611 -2.32 4.52 1.63
C ALA A 611 -2.39 3.67 0.35
N LEU A 612 -2.77 2.40 0.46
CA LEU A 612 -2.86 1.49 -0.69
C LEU A 612 -4.08 1.75 -1.59
N GLU A 613 -5.22 2.18 -1.04
CA GLU A 613 -6.44 2.46 -1.80
C GLU A 613 -6.43 3.85 -2.45
N SER A 614 -5.75 4.82 -1.82
CA SER A 614 -5.74 6.22 -2.26
C SER A 614 -4.36 6.87 -2.09
N PRO A 615 -3.33 6.43 -2.84
CA PRO A 615 -2.03 7.07 -2.80
C PRO A 615 -2.13 8.54 -3.24
N THR A 616 -1.26 9.39 -2.70
CA THR A 616 -1.17 10.79 -3.12
C THR A 616 -0.55 10.89 -4.53
N PRO A 617 -0.78 12.00 -5.25
CA PRO A 617 -0.12 12.21 -6.55
C PRO A 617 1.41 12.15 -6.47
N ASP A 618 2.00 12.61 -5.38
CA ASP A 618 3.44 12.58 -5.14
C ASP A 618 3.95 11.14 -4.89
N GLU A 619 3.22 10.35 -4.08
CA GLU A 619 3.50 8.91 -3.91
C GLU A 619 3.44 8.17 -5.25
N ALA A 620 2.45 8.49 -6.11
CA ALA A 620 2.32 7.93 -7.44
C ALA A 620 3.48 8.31 -8.38
N ALA A 621 3.97 9.55 -8.29
CA ALA A 621 5.10 10.02 -9.09
C ALA A 621 6.41 9.31 -8.73
N VAL A 622 6.64 9.00 -7.45
CA VAL A 622 7.84 8.29 -6.97
C VAL A 622 7.71 6.80 -7.22
N PHE A 623 6.73 6.15 -6.58
CA PHE A 623 6.63 4.70 -6.57
C PHE A 623 6.14 4.11 -7.90
N GLY A 624 5.42 4.87 -8.73
CA GLY A 624 4.97 4.40 -10.05
C GLY A 624 6.13 4.00 -10.98
N ASN A 625 7.31 4.62 -10.79
CA ASN A 625 8.52 4.34 -11.58
C ASN A 625 9.36 3.18 -11.03
N TRP A 626 9.04 2.65 -9.85
CA TRP A 626 9.78 1.54 -9.26
C TRP A 626 9.65 0.29 -10.10
N THR A 627 10.77 -0.39 -10.31
CA THR A 627 10.81 -1.67 -10.99
C THR A 627 10.63 -2.82 -10.00
N HIS A 628 9.86 -3.82 -10.40
CA HIS A 628 9.61 -5.06 -9.69
C HIS A 628 10.16 -6.25 -10.49
N GLU A 629 10.85 -7.15 -9.79
CA GLU A 629 11.31 -8.44 -10.31
C GLU A 629 10.37 -9.56 -9.83
N ASP A 630 9.74 -10.30 -10.76
CA ASP A 630 8.97 -11.50 -10.40
C ASP A 630 9.93 -12.67 -10.14
N ASN A 631 10.17 -12.95 -8.85
CA ASN A 631 11.22 -13.83 -8.38
C ASN A 631 10.84 -15.32 -8.46
N PHE A 632 11.07 -15.91 -9.64
CA PHE A 632 11.08 -17.37 -9.85
C PHE A 632 12.09 -17.79 -10.94
N GLY A 633 13.22 -17.10 -11.03
CA GLY A 633 14.24 -17.33 -12.08
C GLY A 633 13.95 -16.63 -13.41
N SER A 634 12.87 -15.84 -13.49
CA SER A 634 12.56 -14.96 -14.61
C SER A 634 13.44 -13.70 -14.57
N SER A 635 13.88 -13.21 -15.73
CA SER A 635 14.61 -11.94 -15.86
C SER A 635 13.70 -10.75 -16.22
N LEU A 636 12.38 -10.89 -16.03
CA LEU A 636 11.40 -9.87 -16.40
C LEU A 636 11.30 -8.80 -15.30
N VAL A 637 11.48 -7.55 -15.71
CA VAL A 637 11.39 -6.38 -14.85
C VAL A 637 10.20 -5.54 -15.32
N THR A 638 9.25 -5.25 -14.42
CA THR A 638 8.04 -4.48 -14.73
C THR A 638 7.92 -3.32 -13.75
N THR A 639 7.47 -2.15 -14.19
CA THR A 639 7.21 -1.01 -13.29
C THR A 639 5.93 -1.24 -12.47
N LEU A 640 5.85 -0.67 -11.26
CA LEU A 640 4.62 -0.71 -10.45
C LEU A 640 3.41 -0.11 -11.20
N LEU A 641 3.66 0.87 -12.06
CA LEU A 641 2.71 1.39 -13.06
C LEU A 641 3.16 1.00 -14.49
N PRO A 642 2.52 0.03 -15.17
CA PRO A 642 2.92 -0.38 -16.51
C PRO A 642 2.74 0.71 -17.57
N ALA A 643 3.76 0.89 -18.42
CA ALA A 643 3.83 1.97 -19.39
C ALA A 643 2.67 1.98 -20.41
N ASP A 644 2.08 0.82 -20.73
CA ASP A 644 0.91 0.73 -21.61
C ASP A 644 -0.39 1.21 -20.98
N LEU A 645 -0.55 1.03 -19.67
CA LEU A 645 -1.74 1.50 -18.99
C LEU A 645 -1.77 3.03 -18.91
N LYS A 646 -0.61 3.69 -19.00
CA LYS A 646 -0.51 5.16 -19.03
C LYS A 646 -1.36 5.79 -20.14
N ALA A 647 -1.40 5.18 -21.34
CA ALA A 647 -2.24 5.68 -22.43
C ALA A 647 -3.73 5.36 -22.23
N ALA A 648 -4.05 4.34 -21.43
CA ALA A 648 -5.41 3.94 -21.11
C ALA A 648 -6.06 4.76 -20.00
N VAL A 649 -5.28 5.49 -19.18
CA VAL A 649 -5.79 6.29 -18.04
C VAL A 649 -7.04 7.12 -18.38
N PRO A 650 -7.09 7.88 -19.49
CA PRO A 650 -8.26 8.69 -19.83
C PRO A 650 -9.53 7.88 -20.17
N TYR A 651 -9.41 6.56 -20.36
CA TYR A 651 -10.47 5.62 -20.74
C TYR A 651 -10.98 4.78 -19.57
N LEU A 652 -10.28 4.81 -18.44
CA LEU A 652 -10.63 4.02 -17.26
C LEU A 652 -11.74 4.70 -16.46
N SER A 653 -12.56 3.88 -15.80
CA SER A 653 -13.38 4.28 -14.66
C SER A 653 -12.84 3.63 -13.37
N PRO A 654 -13.29 4.06 -12.17
CA PRO A 654 -12.87 3.44 -10.91
C PRO A 654 -13.08 1.92 -10.88
N GLY A 655 -14.19 1.44 -11.44
CA GLY A 655 -14.48 0.00 -11.51
C GLY A 655 -13.52 -0.78 -12.41
N ASP A 656 -12.91 -0.15 -13.41
CA ASP A 656 -11.93 -0.81 -14.30
C ASP A 656 -10.61 -1.10 -13.57
N LEU A 657 -10.27 -0.30 -12.55
CA LEU A 657 -9.06 -0.50 -11.73
C LEU A 657 -9.15 -1.80 -10.91
N GLY A 658 -10.32 -2.08 -10.34
CA GLY A 658 -10.58 -3.32 -9.60
C GLY A 658 -10.59 -4.56 -10.49
N ASP A 659 -10.91 -4.39 -11.77
CA ASP A 659 -10.92 -5.49 -12.72
C ASP A 659 -9.49 -5.88 -13.20
N LEU A 660 -8.49 -5.00 -13.08
CA LEU A 660 -7.11 -5.28 -13.48
C LEU A 660 -6.54 -6.46 -12.68
N HIS A 661 -5.94 -7.43 -13.36
CA HIS A 661 -5.26 -8.53 -12.70
C HIS A 661 -4.03 -8.01 -11.93
N MET A 662 -3.56 -8.72 -10.90
CA MET A 662 -2.38 -8.35 -10.11
C MET A 662 -1.14 -8.07 -10.98
N ARG A 663 -0.98 -8.86 -12.06
CA ARG A 663 0.09 -8.69 -13.05
C ARG A 663 -0.16 -7.61 -14.10
N ASP A 664 -1.40 -7.13 -14.22
CA ASP A 664 -1.69 -5.97 -15.09
C ASP A 664 -1.26 -4.67 -14.42
N SER A 665 -1.30 -4.61 -13.09
CA SER A 665 -0.83 -3.49 -12.28
C SER A 665 -0.68 -3.96 -10.84
N PHE A 666 0.53 -3.84 -10.31
CA PHE A 666 0.84 -4.22 -8.93
C PHE A 666 0.19 -3.28 -7.92
N TRP A 667 -0.01 -2.01 -8.30
CA TRP A 667 -0.71 -1.04 -7.45
C TRP A 667 -1.69 -0.16 -8.25
N PRO A 668 -2.90 -0.66 -8.59
CA PRO A 668 -3.85 0.03 -9.45
C PRO A 668 -4.24 1.44 -8.99
N ALA A 669 -4.25 1.69 -7.69
CA ALA A 669 -4.58 3.00 -7.15
C ALA A 669 -3.57 4.09 -7.57
N LEU A 670 -2.31 3.75 -7.87
CA LEU A 670 -1.36 4.70 -8.47
C LEU A 670 -1.80 5.16 -9.86
N ILE A 671 -2.48 4.29 -10.63
CA ILE A 671 -3.04 4.67 -11.93
C ILE A 671 -4.04 5.81 -11.73
N ALA A 672 -4.93 5.68 -10.74
CA ALA A 672 -5.89 6.71 -10.41
C ALA A 672 -5.23 7.99 -9.94
N ALA A 673 -4.26 7.90 -9.02
CA ALA A 673 -3.56 9.05 -8.47
C ALA A 673 -2.74 9.84 -9.52
N SER A 674 -2.39 9.20 -10.64
CA SER A 674 -1.69 9.85 -11.76
C SER A 674 -2.60 10.76 -12.63
N ASP A 675 -3.93 10.73 -12.43
CA ASP A 675 -4.89 11.58 -13.13
C ASP A 675 -5.86 12.24 -12.16
N THR A 676 -6.08 13.54 -12.32
CA THR A 676 -6.89 14.33 -11.38
C THR A 676 -8.36 13.88 -11.33
N GLY A 677 -8.94 13.49 -12.48
CA GLY A 677 -10.34 13.09 -12.57
C GLY A 677 -10.56 11.68 -12.04
N LEU A 678 -9.78 10.72 -12.54
CA LEU A 678 -9.83 9.33 -12.08
C LEU A 678 -9.47 9.21 -10.61
N GLY A 679 -8.46 9.94 -10.14
CA GLY A 679 -8.05 10.00 -8.74
C GLY A 679 -9.13 10.58 -7.82
N ALA A 680 -9.87 11.60 -8.24
CA ALA A 680 -11.00 12.12 -7.46
C ALA A 680 -12.15 11.10 -7.35
N MET A 681 -12.49 10.42 -8.46
CA MET A 681 -13.54 9.39 -8.45
C MET A 681 -13.13 8.16 -7.63
N ALA A 682 -11.89 7.68 -7.78
CA ALA A 682 -11.38 6.54 -7.01
C ALA A 682 -11.35 6.83 -5.50
N ARG A 683 -10.94 8.06 -5.11
CA ARG A 683 -11.03 8.53 -3.72
C ARG A 683 -12.45 8.52 -3.19
N ALA A 684 -13.41 9.06 -3.94
CA ALA A 684 -14.82 9.05 -3.52
C ALA A 684 -15.36 7.63 -3.29
N VAL A 685 -14.89 6.64 -4.07
CA VAL A 685 -15.23 5.22 -3.88
C VAL A 685 -14.55 4.65 -2.63
N ALA A 686 -13.24 4.84 -2.47
CA ALA A 686 -12.50 4.39 -1.29
C ALA A 686 -13.05 5.02 0.01
N ASP A 687 -13.50 6.26 -0.07
CA ASP A 687 -14.10 6.98 1.05
C ASP A 687 -15.51 6.47 1.40
N GLY A 688 -16.13 5.68 0.53
CA GLY A 688 -17.52 5.26 0.66
C GLY A 688 -18.51 6.41 0.43
N ALA A 689 -18.05 7.54 -0.13
CA ALA A 689 -18.90 8.68 -0.45
C ALA A 689 -19.79 8.39 -1.66
N ILE A 690 -19.33 7.53 -2.58
CA ILE A 690 -20.04 7.11 -3.78
C ILE A 690 -19.80 5.62 -4.00
N ASP A 691 -20.87 4.84 -4.20
CA ASP A 691 -20.74 3.44 -4.63
C ASP A 691 -20.05 3.34 -5.99
N ALA A 692 -19.13 2.38 -6.16
CA ALA A 692 -18.43 2.19 -7.44
C ALA A 692 -19.39 2.03 -8.64
N GLU A 693 -20.56 1.41 -8.41
CA GLU A 693 -21.60 1.21 -9.43
C GLU A 693 -22.26 2.52 -9.89
N ALA A 694 -22.15 3.62 -9.13
CA ALA A 694 -22.68 4.92 -9.55
C ALA A 694 -21.93 5.51 -10.75
N PHE A 695 -20.70 5.06 -11.00
CA PHE A 695 -19.92 5.40 -12.20
C PHE A 695 -20.20 4.45 -13.38
N ASP A 696 -21.02 3.42 -13.18
CA ASP A 696 -21.39 2.48 -14.22
C ASP A 696 -22.69 2.92 -14.92
N PRO A 697 -22.85 2.65 -16.23
CA PRO A 697 -24.11 2.88 -16.92
C PRO A 697 -25.26 2.08 -16.29
N SER A 698 -26.43 2.69 -16.12
CA SER A 698 -27.62 2.00 -15.62
C SER A 698 -28.19 1.00 -16.66
N GLY A 699 -28.72 -0.12 -16.18
CA GLY A 699 -29.34 -1.16 -17.01
C GLY A 699 -28.45 -2.37 -17.30
N GLU A 700 -28.56 -2.94 -18.51
CA GLU A 700 -27.85 -4.17 -18.88
C GLU A 700 -26.32 -3.92 -18.98
N LYS A 701 -25.55 -4.77 -18.30
CA LYS A 701 -24.09 -4.69 -18.28
C LYS A 701 -23.53 -4.90 -19.69
N HIS A 702 -22.67 -3.99 -20.15
CA HIS A 702 -21.99 -4.12 -21.44
C HIS A 702 -20.79 -5.04 -21.28
N GLU A 703 -20.56 -5.94 -22.24
CA GLU A 703 -19.46 -6.92 -22.19
C GLU A 703 -18.75 -7.01 -23.54
N THR A 704 -17.47 -6.67 -23.57
CA THR A 704 -16.61 -7.05 -24.68
C THR A 704 -16.40 -8.56 -24.62
N ARG A 705 -16.50 -9.22 -25.77
CA ARG A 705 -16.28 -10.67 -25.88
C ARG A 705 -15.14 -10.96 -26.83
N LEU A 706 -14.17 -11.75 -26.38
CA LEU A 706 -13.08 -12.27 -27.16
C LEU A 706 -13.29 -13.76 -27.39
N ARG A 707 -13.28 -14.19 -28.66
CA ARG A 707 -13.10 -15.60 -29.02
C ARG A 707 -11.79 -15.75 -29.75
N PHE A 708 -11.16 -16.91 -29.64
CA PHE A 708 -9.97 -17.24 -30.41
C PHE A 708 -10.22 -18.49 -31.26
N ARG A 709 -9.56 -18.54 -32.41
CA ARG A 709 -9.65 -19.62 -33.39
C ARG A 709 -8.31 -20.33 -33.48
N THR A 710 -8.34 -21.65 -33.41
CA THR A 710 -7.18 -22.55 -33.43
C THR A 710 -6.89 -23.08 -34.83
N ALA A 711 -5.77 -23.80 -35.01
CA ALA A 711 -5.34 -24.27 -36.32
C ALA A 711 -6.27 -25.34 -36.92
N ASP A 712 -7.10 -25.99 -36.10
CA ASP A 712 -8.16 -26.92 -36.50
C ASP A 712 -9.47 -26.22 -36.93
N ASP A 713 -9.45 -24.90 -37.08
CA ASP A 713 -10.56 -24.04 -37.52
C ASP A 713 -11.76 -24.01 -36.54
N ARG A 714 -11.53 -24.31 -35.27
CA ARG A 714 -12.55 -24.23 -34.22
C ARG A 714 -12.45 -22.93 -33.42
N TRP A 715 -13.61 -22.36 -33.11
CA TRP A 715 -13.73 -21.20 -32.23
C TRP A 715 -14.01 -21.66 -30.80
N HIS A 716 -13.17 -21.20 -29.87
CA HIS A 716 -13.32 -21.52 -28.46
C HIS A 716 -14.33 -20.60 -27.75
N GLU A 717 -14.66 -20.96 -26.51
CA GLU A 717 -15.61 -20.22 -25.68
C GLU A 717 -15.19 -18.76 -25.51
N PRO A 718 -16.17 -17.83 -25.47
CA PRO A 718 -15.89 -16.41 -25.37
C PRO A 718 -15.39 -16.03 -23.97
N ILE A 719 -14.24 -15.38 -23.92
CA ILE A 719 -13.74 -14.65 -22.76
C ILE A 719 -14.50 -13.33 -22.70
N ARG A 720 -15.14 -13.04 -21.57
CA ARG A 720 -16.01 -11.87 -21.41
C ARG A 720 -15.37 -10.89 -20.45
N ARG A 721 -15.50 -9.60 -20.76
CA ARG A 721 -15.02 -8.52 -19.91
C ARG A 721 -16.05 -7.40 -19.89
N ARG A 722 -16.43 -6.97 -18.70
CA ARG A 722 -17.34 -5.84 -18.52
C ARG A 722 -16.72 -4.58 -19.15
N VAL A 723 -17.57 -3.76 -19.74
CA VAL A 723 -17.23 -2.48 -20.34
C VAL A 723 -17.95 -1.38 -19.55
N ARG A 724 -17.21 -0.31 -19.24
CA ARG A 724 -17.73 0.89 -18.59
C ARG A 724 -17.53 2.08 -19.51
N ILE A 725 -18.50 2.98 -19.53
CA ILE A 725 -18.38 4.27 -20.22
C ILE A 725 -18.05 5.27 -19.13
N ASN A 726 -16.83 5.81 -19.15
CA ASN A 726 -16.40 6.77 -18.14
C ASN A 726 -16.98 8.17 -18.41
N HIS A 727 -16.64 9.13 -17.55
CA HIS A 727 -17.15 10.50 -17.63
C HIS A 727 -16.81 11.24 -18.94
N ASN A 728 -15.81 10.76 -19.70
CA ASN A 728 -15.42 11.32 -21.00
C ASN A 728 -16.15 10.65 -22.18
N GLY A 729 -17.05 9.69 -21.93
CA GLY A 729 -17.67 8.87 -22.99
C GLY A 729 -16.71 7.85 -23.58
N LEU A 730 -15.63 7.52 -22.87
CA LEU A 730 -14.57 6.61 -23.29
C LEU A 730 -14.66 5.30 -22.51
N SER A 731 -14.16 4.22 -23.12
CA SER A 731 -14.21 2.87 -22.58
C SER A 731 -12.90 2.13 -22.80
N PHE A 732 -12.52 1.33 -21.82
CA PHE A 732 -11.38 0.44 -21.87
C PHE A 732 -11.80 -1.02 -21.68
N SER A 733 -11.11 -1.94 -22.34
CA SER A 733 -11.26 -3.38 -22.08
C SER A 733 -9.93 -4.08 -22.26
N ARG A 734 -9.61 -4.98 -21.32
CA ARG A 734 -8.43 -5.84 -21.36
C ARG A 734 -8.84 -7.30 -21.15
N LEU A 735 -8.47 -8.16 -22.09
CA LEU A 735 -8.79 -9.59 -22.08
C LEU A 735 -7.53 -10.39 -22.40
N SER A 736 -7.33 -11.52 -21.71
CA SER A 736 -6.20 -12.43 -21.96
C SER A 736 -6.71 -13.80 -22.38
N PHE A 737 -6.00 -14.48 -23.27
CA PHE A 737 -6.27 -15.86 -23.66
C PHE A 737 -4.96 -16.68 -23.67
N GLU A 738 -5.07 -17.98 -23.43
CA GLU A 738 -3.95 -18.94 -23.44
C GLU A 738 -4.38 -20.16 -24.27
N HIS A 739 -3.72 -20.41 -25.41
CA HIS A 739 -3.89 -21.60 -26.23
C HIS A 739 -2.75 -21.80 -27.23
N HIS A 740 -2.19 -23.01 -27.33
CA HIS A 740 -0.93 -23.31 -28.01
C HIS A 740 -0.87 -23.04 -29.53
N ASP A 741 -2.01 -22.95 -30.22
CA ASP A 741 -2.11 -22.86 -31.69
C ASP A 741 -3.09 -21.78 -32.19
N THR A 742 -3.25 -20.66 -31.48
CA THR A 742 -4.18 -19.59 -31.86
C THR A 742 -3.78 -18.91 -33.18
N VAL A 743 -4.71 -18.78 -34.13
CA VAL A 743 -4.50 -18.16 -35.45
C VAL A 743 -5.17 -16.80 -35.56
N ASP A 744 -6.45 -16.69 -35.18
CA ASP A 744 -7.25 -15.46 -35.25
C ASP A 744 -8.01 -15.21 -33.95
N ILE A 745 -8.41 -13.96 -33.73
CA ILE A 745 -9.33 -13.60 -32.66
C ILE A 745 -10.55 -12.88 -33.22
N SER A 746 -11.69 -13.02 -32.56
CA SER A 746 -12.94 -12.34 -32.86
C SER A 746 -13.31 -11.48 -31.67
N LEU A 747 -13.46 -10.17 -31.88
CA LEU A 747 -13.76 -9.19 -30.84
C LEU A 747 -15.14 -8.58 -31.07
N ALA A 748 -16.06 -8.82 -30.14
CA ALA A 748 -17.33 -8.10 -30.07
C ALA A 748 -17.17 -6.91 -29.12
N ILE A 749 -17.16 -5.69 -29.66
CA ILE A 749 -16.88 -4.46 -28.93
C ILE A 749 -18.11 -3.56 -29.11
N PRO A 750 -18.92 -3.25 -28.08
CA PRO A 750 -18.90 -3.71 -26.69
C PRO A 750 -19.85 -4.91 -26.44
N GLY A 751 -20.08 -5.74 -27.46
CA GLY A 751 -20.98 -6.91 -27.36
C GLY A 751 -22.47 -6.58 -27.33
N ARG A 752 -22.87 -5.44 -27.91
CA ARG A 752 -24.27 -5.01 -28.12
C ARG A 752 -24.37 -4.08 -29.34
N PRO A 753 -25.59 -3.78 -29.83
CA PRO A 753 -25.76 -2.81 -30.90
C PRO A 753 -25.24 -1.43 -30.51
N ALA A 754 -24.29 -0.91 -31.28
CA ALA A 754 -23.62 0.36 -31.04
C ALA A 754 -22.84 0.85 -32.26
N ILE A 755 -22.68 2.17 -32.36
CA ILE A 755 -21.64 2.77 -33.20
C ILE A 755 -20.40 2.94 -32.33
N VAL A 756 -19.28 2.39 -32.76
CA VAL A 756 -18.04 2.32 -31.99
C VAL A 756 -16.93 3.00 -32.76
N ARG A 757 -16.28 3.96 -32.11
CA ARG A 757 -15.01 4.54 -32.54
C ARG A 757 -13.90 3.81 -31.82
N VAL A 758 -13.13 3.00 -32.53
CA VAL A 758 -12.01 2.26 -31.95
C VAL A 758 -10.77 3.15 -32.01
N ASP A 759 -10.27 3.59 -30.87
CA ASP A 759 -9.08 4.45 -30.85
C ASP A 759 -7.82 3.61 -31.05
N TRP A 760 -7.74 2.45 -30.39
CA TRP A 760 -6.77 1.41 -30.74
C TRP A 760 -7.21 0.01 -30.30
N ILE A 761 -6.65 -0.99 -30.96
CA ILE A 761 -6.55 -2.37 -30.47
C ILE A 761 -5.07 -2.72 -30.40
N GLU A 762 -4.60 -3.15 -29.24
CA GLU A 762 -3.24 -3.68 -29.06
C GLU A 762 -3.32 -5.14 -28.60
N ALA A 763 -2.60 -6.02 -29.28
CA ALA A 763 -2.41 -7.40 -28.89
C ALA A 763 -0.93 -7.63 -28.53
N ARG A 764 -0.67 -7.93 -27.26
CA ARG A 764 0.64 -8.43 -26.80
C ARG A 764 0.60 -9.94 -26.86
N VAL A 765 1.37 -10.53 -27.75
CA VAL A 765 1.29 -11.97 -28.03
C VAL A 765 2.62 -12.67 -27.83
N ILE A 766 2.57 -13.92 -27.37
CA ILE A 766 3.71 -14.84 -27.38
C ILE A 766 3.61 -15.68 -28.65
N ALA A 767 4.58 -15.52 -29.55
CA ALA A 767 4.52 -16.03 -30.91
C ALA A 767 5.69 -16.99 -31.19
N GLY A 768 5.38 -18.17 -31.78
CA GLY A 768 6.38 -19.08 -32.33
C GLY A 768 7.39 -19.68 -31.33
N GLY A 769 6.98 -19.93 -30.08
CA GLY A 769 7.84 -20.55 -29.06
C GLY A 769 9.06 -19.71 -28.68
N ARG A 770 8.94 -18.37 -28.73
CA ARG A 770 10.00 -17.42 -28.37
C ARG A 770 9.66 -16.69 -27.08
N HIS A 771 10.70 -16.30 -26.33
CA HIS A 771 10.59 -15.49 -25.11
C HIS A 771 10.10 -14.05 -25.34
N ARG A 772 10.19 -13.51 -26.57
CA ARG A 772 9.94 -12.10 -26.82
C ARG A 772 8.48 -11.86 -27.20
N GLU A 773 7.77 -11.17 -26.31
CA GLU A 773 6.45 -10.62 -26.62
C GLU A 773 6.50 -9.77 -27.89
N GLN A 774 5.54 -10.00 -28.78
CA GLN A 774 5.33 -9.15 -29.94
C GLN A 774 4.09 -8.28 -29.69
N VAL A 775 4.26 -6.98 -29.84
CA VAL A 775 3.16 -6.01 -29.74
C VAL A 775 2.61 -5.75 -31.13
N LEU A 776 1.35 -6.13 -31.36
CA LEU A 776 0.62 -5.87 -32.59
C LEU A 776 -0.40 -4.76 -32.32
N ARG A 777 -0.35 -3.67 -33.09
CA ARG A 777 -1.29 -2.55 -32.93
C ARG A 777 -2.16 -2.36 -34.17
N TRP A 778 -3.42 -2.02 -33.95
CA TRP A 778 -4.36 -1.47 -34.91
C TRP A 778 -4.82 -0.11 -34.36
N ASP A 779 -4.14 0.95 -34.78
CA ASP A 779 -4.35 2.32 -34.29
C ASP A 779 -4.51 3.35 -35.43
N LYS A 780 -4.42 2.90 -36.69
CA LYS A 780 -4.62 3.74 -37.87
C LYS A 780 -5.82 3.29 -38.69
N PRO A 781 -6.52 4.21 -39.38
CA PRO A 781 -7.64 3.87 -40.26
C PRO A 781 -7.35 2.72 -41.24
N GLU A 782 -6.17 2.71 -41.85
CA GLU A 782 -5.73 1.68 -42.80
C GLU A 782 -5.63 0.28 -42.19
N ASP A 783 -5.42 0.15 -40.87
CA ASP A 783 -5.32 -1.14 -40.19
C ASP A 783 -6.67 -1.87 -40.11
N PHE A 784 -7.76 -1.11 -40.13
CA PHE A 784 -9.12 -1.64 -40.11
C PHE A 784 -9.61 -1.99 -41.51
N VAL A 785 -8.97 -1.46 -42.55
CA VAL A 785 -9.34 -1.73 -43.94
C VAL A 785 -9.07 -3.19 -44.29
N GLY A 786 -10.13 -3.91 -44.66
CA GLY A 786 -10.04 -5.28 -45.17
C GLY A 786 -10.10 -6.38 -44.11
N LEU A 787 -10.32 -6.04 -42.84
CA LEU A 787 -10.68 -7.00 -41.80
C LEU A 787 -12.00 -7.71 -42.13
N HIS A 788 -12.23 -8.84 -41.44
CA HIS A 788 -13.52 -9.53 -41.49
C HIS A 788 -14.45 -8.94 -40.43
N TYR A 789 -15.66 -8.58 -40.86
CA TYR A 789 -16.70 -7.97 -40.02
C TYR A 789 -17.89 -8.92 -40.05
N ALA A 790 -18.10 -9.63 -38.95
CA ALA A 790 -19.20 -10.59 -38.77
C ALA A 790 -20.37 -9.85 -38.12
N ASP A 791 -21.49 -9.71 -38.83
CA ASP A 791 -22.69 -8.98 -38.38
C ASP A 791 -22.42 -7.54 -37.90
N CYS A 792 -21.36 -6.92 -38.42
CA CYS A 792 -21.01 -5.51 -38.24
C CYS A 792 -20.51 -4.88 -39.55
N ARG A 793 -20.43 -3.56 -39.57
CA ARG A 793 -20.04 -2.76 -40.76
C ARG A 793 -18.94 -1.77 -40.42
N TYR A 794 -17.93 -1.71 -41.27
CA TYR A 794 -16.93 -0.64 -41.24
C TYR A 794 -17.50 0.62 -41.89
N LEU A 795 -17.58 1.72 -41.14
CA LEU A 795 -18.14 2.99 -41.63
C LEU A 795 -17.10 3.90 -42.29
N GLY A 796 -15.81 3.69 -41.98
CA GLY A 796 -14.69 4.50 -42.45
C GLY A 796 -13.87 5.06 -41.28
N GLY A 797 -12.61 5.44 -41.53
CA GLY A 797 -11.71 5.90 -40.47
C GLY A 797 -11.47 4.80 -39.44
N ASN A 798 -11.86 5.06 -38.20
CA ASN A 798 -11.85 4.11 -37.08
C ASN A 798 -13.27 3.81 -36.53
N LEU A 799 -14.30 4.05 -37.35
CA LEU A 799 -15.71 3.86 -36.97
C LEU A 799 -16.27 2.53 -37.49
N MET A 800 -17.03 1.86 -36.62
CA MET A 800 -17.69 0.58 -36.88
C MET A 800 -19.12 0.62 -36.34
N GLU A 801 -20.07 0.01 -37.06
CA GLU A 801 -21.47 -0.18 -36.64
C GLU A 801 -21.66 -1.67 -36.31
N PHE A 802 -22.01 -1.97 -35.06
CA PHE A 802 -22.31 -3.32 -34.59
C PHE A 802 -23.83 -3.48 -34.53
N ASP A 803 -24.37 -4.47 -35.25
CA ASP A 803 -25.82 -4.62 -35.39
C ASP A 803 -26.44 -5.54 -34.31
N THR A 804 -25.64 -6.42 -33.69
CA THR A 804 -26.10 -7.41 -32.70
C THR A 804 -25.11 -7.56 -31.54
N SER A 805 -25.47 -8.33 -30.50
CA SER A 805 -24.57 -8.66 -29.40
C SER A 805 -23.51 -9.72 -29.74
N TYR A 806 -23.61 -10.35 -30.90
CA TYR A 806 -22.65 -11.33 -31.42
C TYR A 806 -21.79 -10.75 -32.55
N ALA A 807 -22.10 -9.54 -32.98
CA ALA A 807 -21.37 -8.81 -34.00
C ALA A 807 -19.91 -8.62 -33.57
N ALA A 808 -18.98 -8.94 -34.46
CA ALA A 808 -17.56 -8.97 -34.12
C ALA A 808 -16.63 -8.64 -35.28
N VAL A 809 -15.51 -8.00 -34.97
CA VAL A 809 -14.40 -7.82 -35.90
C VAL A 809 -13.37 -8.92 -35.68
N TRP A 810 -12.90 -9.56 -36.76
CA TRP A 810 -11.86 -10.58 -36.65
C TRP A 810 -10.49 -9.99 -36.97
N LEU A 811 -9.53 -10.28 -36.10
CA LEU A 811 -8.15 -9.84 -36.22
C LEU A 811 -7.25 -11.04 -36.57
N PRO A 812 -6.51 -10.97 -37.69
CA PRO A 812 -5.66 -12.06 -38.13
C PRO A 812 -4.34 -12.09 -37.35
N LEU A 813 -4.40 -12.61 -36.13
CA LEU A 813 -3.38 -12.46 -35.10
C LEU A 813 -2.03 -13.08 -35.51
N ALA A 814 -2.01 -14.37 -35.83
CA ALA A 814 -0.80 -15.09 -36.22
C ALA A 814 -0.20 -14.53 -37.52
N ARG A 815 -1.06 -14.18 -38.49
CA ARG A 815 -0.64 -13.56 -39.75
C ARG A 815 0.04 -12.20 -39.52
N ARG A 816 -0.51 -11.36 -38.65
CA ARG A 816 0.06 -10.03 -38.33
C ARG A 816 1.35 -10.17 -37.53
N ALA A 817 1.47 -11.19 -36.68
CA ALA A 817 2.72 -11.55 -36.01
C ALA A 817 3.78 -12.14 -36.96
N GLY A 818 3.37 -12.68 -38.11
CA GLY A 818 4.28 -13.33 -39.07
C GLY A 818 4.67 -14.76 -38.67
N VAL A 819 3.83 -15.42 -37.86
CA VAL A 819 4.02 -16.79 -37.36
C VAL A 819 2.83 -17.68 -37.76
N PRO A 820 2.97 -19.02 -37.74
CA PRO A 820 1.85 -19.91 -38.01
C PRO A 820 0.77 -19.88 -36.91
N ALA A 821 1.18 -19.68 -35.65
CA ALA A 821 0.27 -19.61 -34.51
C ALA A 821 0.88 -18.85 -33.31
N VAL A 822 0.01 -18.42 -32.40
CA VAL A 822 0.28 -17.70 -31.16
C VAL A 822 -0.13 -18.58 -29.97
N SER A 823 0.69 -18.65 -28.93
CA SER A 823 0.44 -19.49 -27.74
C SER A 823 -0.41 -18.80 -26.67
N SER A 824 -0.30 -17.48 -26.57
CA SER A 824 -1.07 -16.67 -25.62
C SER A 824 -1.08 -15.21 -26.08
N GLY A 825 -2.04 -14.46 -25.59
CA GLY A 825 -2.08 -13.03 -25.85
C GLY A 825 -2.95 -12.25 -24.89
N GLN A 826 -2.54 -11.00 -24.65
CA GLN A 826 -3.33 -9.99 -23.96
C GLN A 826 -3.78 -8.93 -24.96
N ILE A 827 -5.09 -8.77 -25.08
CA ILE A 827 -5.75 -7.82 -25.95
C ILE A 827 -6.24 -6.64 -25.14
N THR A 828 -5.87 -5.45 -25.57
CA THR A 828 -6.32 -4.18 -24.98
C THR A 828 -7.02 -3.36 -26.04
N ILE A 829 -8.15 -2.78 -25.66
CA ILE A 829 -9.05 -2.09 -26.56
C ILE A 829 -9.45 -0.80 -25.87
N ALA A 830 -9.25 0.31 -26.55
CA ALA A 830 -9.78 1.59 -26.12
C ALA A 830 -10.65 2.17 -27.22
N PHE A 831 -11.83 2.63 -26.81
CA PHE A 831 -12.87 3.01 -27.75
C PHE A 831 -13.84 4.00 -27.12
N ALA A 832 -14.53 4.74 -27.96
CA ALA A 832 -15.75 5.46 -27.60
C ALA A 832 -16.93 4.73 -28.23
N MET A 833 -18.09 4.77 -27.58
CA MET A 833 -19.29 4.13 -28.10
C MET A 833 -20.53 5.00 -27.97
N LEU A 834 -21.39 4.93 -28.98
CA LEU A 834 -22.75 5.44 -28.97
C LEU A 834 -23.71 4.24 -29.02
N PRO A 835 -24.35 3.88 -27.88
CA PRO A 835 -25.28 2.76 -27.84
C PRO A 835 -26.44 2.95 -28.84
N GLN A 836 -26.82 1.86 -29.51
CA GLN A 836 -28.04 1.82 -30.33
C GLN A 836 -29.12 0.97 -29.65
N SER A 837 -30.38 1.17 -30.08
CA SER A 837 -31.51 0.39 -29.60
C SER A 837 -31.42 -1.06 -30.10
N ALA A 838 -31.63 -2.02 -29.20
CA ALA A 838 -31.72 -3.44 -29.55
C ALA A 838 -32.93 -3.77 -30.46
N THR A 839 -33.88 -2.85 -30.60
CA THR A 839 -35.07 -3.03 -31.46
C THR A 839 -34.77 -2.92 -32.96
N GLY A 840 -33.55 -2.52 -33.36
CA GLY A 840 -33.16 -2.37 -34.76
C GLY A 840 -33.82 -1.18 -35.48
N MET A 841 -34.55 -0.32 -34.76
CA MET A 841 -35.26 0.84 -35.33
C MET A 841 -34.38 2.09 -35.51
N ALA A 842 -33.08 2.01 -35.23
CA ALA A 842 -32.16 3.13 -35.41
C ALA A 842 -31.86 3.39 -36.91
N PRO A 843 -31.79 4.65 -37.38
CA PRO A 843 -31.37 4.96 -38.73
C PRO A 843 -29.96 4.44 -39.00
N ARG A 844 -29.77 3.71 -40.11
CA ARG A 844 -28.45 3.20 -40.51
C ARG A 844 -27.52 4.35 -40.89
N MET A 845 -26.30 4.32 -40.38
CA MET A 845 -25.30 5.33 -40.74
C MET A 845 -24.85 5.20 -42.21
N PRO A 846 -24.66 6.32 -42.93
CA PRO A 846 -24.10 6.30 -44.27
C PRO A 846 -22.64 5.83 -44.22
N VAL A 847 -22.31 4.83 -45.04
CA VAL A 847 -20.94 4.32 -45.18
C VAL A 847 -20.15 5.21 -46.14
N ASP A 848 -18.89 5.49 -45.81
CA ASP A 848 -17.97 6.10 -46.77
C ASP A 848 -17.72 5.13 -47.95
N ARG A 849 -18.36 5.44 -49.07
CA ARG A 849 -18.29 4.65 -50.32
C ARG A 849 -16.85 4.51 -50.85
N LYS A 850 -15.94 5.43 -50.51
CA LYS A 850 -14.52 5.36 -50.91
C LYS A 850 -13.77 4.34 -50.03
N ALA A 851 -14.02 4.36 -48.72
CA ALA A 851 -13.47 3.38 -47.78
C ALA A 851 -13.97 1.96 -48.06
N GLU A 852 -15.26 1.80 -48.40
CA GLU A 852 -15.85 0.50 -48.73
C GLU A 852 -15.21 -0.11 -50.00
N ARG A 853 -14.97 0.72 -51.03
CA ARG A 853 -14.27 0.28 -52.25
C ARG A 853 -12.84 -0.15 -51.97
N ALA A 854 -12.12 0.60 -51.13
CA ALA A 854 -10.76 0.25 -50.72
C ALA A 854 -10.72 -1.06 -49.90
N ALA A 855 -11.62 -1.24 -48.93
CA ALA A 855 -11.73 -2.46 -48.12
C ALA A 855 -12.13 -3.68 -48.95
N ARG A 856 -12.97 -3.49 -49.98
CA ARG A 856 -13.35 -4.56 -50.92
C ARG A 856 -12.19 -4.93 -51.85
N ALA A 857 -11.45 -3.94 -52.33
CA ALA A 857 -10.25 -4.17 -53.14
C ALA A 857 -9.16 -4.91 -52.34
N ALA A 858 -8.85 -4.45 -51.11
CA ALA A 858 -7.89 -5.10 -50.22
C ALA A 858 -8.22 -6.58 -49.95
N ARG A 859 -9.48 -6.89 -49.64
CA ARG A 859 -9.95 -8.28 -49.44
C ARG A 859 -9.80 -9.16 -50.67
N LEU A 860 -10.09 -8.60 -51.86
CA LEU A 860 -9.89 -9.30 -53.13
C LEU A 860 -8.41 -9.55 -53.41
N THR A 861 -7.55 -8.55 -53.20
CA THR A 861 -6.10 -8.69 -53.39
C THR A 861 -5.50 -9.71 -52.44
N ASP A 862 -5.89 -9.70 -51.16
CA ASP A 862 -5.34 -10.62 -50.15
C ASP A 862 -5.82 -12.06 -50.37
N ARG A 863 -7.09 -12.25 -50.76
CA ARG A 863 -7.62 -13.55 -51.17
C ARG A 863 -6.88 -14.10 -52.39
N VAL A 864 -6.64 -13.28 -53.41
CA VAL A 864 -5.88 -13.66 -54.60
C VAL A 864 -4.44 -14.02 -54.25
N ARG A 865 -3.81 -13.26 -53.34
CA ARG A 865 -2.44 -13.53 -52.86
C ARG A 865 -2.35 -14.84 -52.06
N THR A 866 -3.39 -15.17 -51.30
CA THR A 866 -3.50 -16.41 -50.52
C THR A 866 -3.73 -17.62 -51.43
N GLU A 867 -4.66 -17.51 -52.38
CA GLU A 867 -4.95 -18.56 -53.38
C GLU A 867 -3.74 -18.82 -54.29
N TYR A 868 -2.93 -17.77 -54.57
CA TYR A 868 -1.66 -17.90 -55.29
C TYR A 868 -0.57 -18.62 -54.49
N ARG A 869 -0.39 -18.28 -53.21
CA ARG A 869 0.63 -18.91 -52.34
C ARG A 869 0.33 -20.37 -52.05
N THR A 870 -0.94 -20.76 -51.95
CA THR A 870 -1.34 -22.14 -51.64
C THR A 870 -1.37 -23.06 -52.86
N ALA A 871 -1.75 -22.56 -54.05
CA ALA A 871 -1.97 -23.42 -55.22
C ALA A 871 -1.44 -22.85 -56.55
N GLY A 872 -0.58 -21.83 -56.51
CA GLY A 872 -0.02 -21.18 -57.69
C GLY A 872 -1.07 -20.54 -58.59
N VAL A 873 -0.75 -20.39 -59.89
CA VAL A 873 -1.65 -19.81 -60.91
C VAL A 873 -2.97 -20.60 -61.05
N ARG A 874 -2.95 -21.92 -60.78
CA ARG A 874 -4.15 -22.78 -60.80
C ARG A 874 -5.13 -22.46 -59.67
N GLY A 875 -4.63 -22.05 -58.50
CA GLY A 875 -5.44 -21.61 -57.36
C GLY A 875 -6.27 -20.36 -57.66
N ILE A 876 -5.65 -19.35 -58.27
CA ILE A 876 -6.33 -18.11 -58.69
C ILE A 876 -7.42 -18.42 -59.73
N ALA A 877 -7.14 -19.28 -60.71
CA ALA A 877 -8.11 -19.64 -61.75
C ALA A 877 -9.33 -20.39 -61.19
N ALA A 878 -9.12 -21.30 -60.23
CA ALA A 878 -10.19 -22.00 -59.54
C ALA A 878 -11.02 -21.07 -58.63
N GLY A 879 -10.36 -20.11 -57.97
CA GLY A 879 -11.01 -19.06 -57.17
C GLY A 879 -11.90 -18.15 -58.02
N ALA A 880 -11.38 -17.66 -59.15
CA ALA A 880 -12.14 -16.85 -60.11
C ALA A 880 -13.32 -17.61 -60.72
N GLY A 881 -13.16 -18.90 -61.03
CA GLY A 881 -14.23 -19.77 -61.53
C GLY A 881 -15.37 -19.98 -60.53
N ARG A 882 -15.06 -20.12 -59.24
CA ARG A 882 -16.08 -20.20 -58.17
C ARG A 882 -16.86 -18.89 -58.02
N VAL A 883 -16.20 -17.75 -58.13
CA VAL A 883 -16.86 -16.43 -58.04
C VAL A 883 -17.73 -16.16 -59.28
N ALA A 884 -17.29 -16.59 -60.46
CA ALA A 884 -18.07 -16.50 -61.69
C ALA A 884 -19.34 -17.38 -61.64
N ARG A 885 -19.22 -18.63 -61.17
CA ARG A 885 -20.38 -19.52 -60.98
C ARG A 885 -21.38 -18.97 -59.96
N ARG A 886 -20.91 -18.44 -58.84
CA ARG A 886 -21.78 -17.83 -57.80
C ARG A 886 -22.51 -16.56 -58.26
N LYS A 887 -21.97 -15.84 -59.26
CA LYS A 887 -22.61 -14.66 -59.86
C LYS A 887 -23.58 -15.01 -60.99
N LEU A 888 -23.47 -16.21 -61.58
CA LEU A 888 -24.33 -16.69 -62.66
C LEU A 888 -25.56 -17.48 -62.17
N GLY A 889 -25.70 -17.67 -60.86
CA GLY A 889 -26.94 -18.20 -60.28
C GLY A 889 -27.13 -19.71 -60.37
N ASP A 890 -26.11 -20.46 -60.76
CA ASP A 890 -26.16 -21.93 -60.67
C ASP A 890 -25.71 -22.34 -59.26
N THR A 891 -26.67 -22.82 -58.48
CA THR A 891 -26.51 -23.40 -57.13
C THR A 891 -25.59 -24.62 -57.13
#